data_AF-A0A0H5S293-F1
#
_entry.id   AF-A0A0H5S293-F1
#
_cell.length_a   1.000
_cell.length_b   1.000
_cell.length_c   1.000
_cell.angle_alpha   90.00
_cell.angle_beta   90.00
_cell.angle_gamma   90.00
#
_symmetry.space_group_name_H-M   'P 1'
#
loop_
_entity.id
_entity.type
_entity.pdbx_description
1 polymer ?
#
loop_
_entity_poly.entity_id
_entity_poly.type
_entity_poly.pdbx_seq_one_letter_code
_entity_poly.pdbx_strand_id
1 'polypeptide(L)'
;MTETCAKCPANNKVSTYGDTCIPCLKTDDNCECQDDETCKKVEENKMFVMIELENGSQESSTYIAKNIRRATKGCSNGNTQACQHLANICVLQNYRMQTASACTEFEKIANSMIYKRNNGLLTTPILFYHNSEASIELSRETAISASFSFNINHPNSFLEIILIQYALNGTFIGMKTLSESNLNICSQQKNKFHFGTFYQMQCFIQLQHLLHLSGGQPIFSDLFIAFLNKSGQKQMYAVPILNENIRLHGEFVNRLTPDEFSNSKWILTRRLYFVDSISLDTAQNSAIIRYPEKIDIRVQIQSRKNGQIMPAYVRIRHAEIQRNPEKQLLVEFAITYHTNESQFFLYIEIALFAFAVLSFIFAAIRAYSWGKRSGKMIIDGATLIKLILFECEILSDVFLFVILTPTLFTVFAYKMQQIPQYVIFNSKQEEILLTYILVTTVLKLITLLHCNAHLILTKTFFIDWERPHVTFKTNNKAPVSSDVREDVDIAQPVIWRTYLVANEWNELQDYRKTSVGLQMITMIALLNWLKLENWAAITPGLNIPVSTKSTTLSELAIISSIYLTVSVIQWIFRVTIVEQLFLDPFHNMIDLCSISNISILALTHPLHGYYIHGRSVHDQADTDMIRMNQYLHRERENLCGTRGLEAGSGLQTYIVNLPKAFREQFDAASQVLENDIEQLDKHTADHFDATTTNIQKIAKGHEQLNNFLIKFIEHNNPQADYIINDTSLPELLCDIEFTDSSHVGNFIRLE
;
A
#
# COMPACT_ATOMS: atom_id res chain seq x y z
N MET A 1 21.66 78.11 -22.18
CA MET A 1 22.64 77.63 -23.16
C MET A 1 22.78 76.13 -22.94
N THR A 2 22.50 75.34 -23.96
CA THR A 2 22.69 73.88 -23.96
C THR A 2 24.18 73.57 -24.02
N GLU A 3 24.77 73.14 -22.91
CA GLU A 3 26.14 72.62 -22.90
C GLU A 3 26.18 71.28 -23.65
N THR A 4 26.98 71.21 -24.71
CA THR A 4 27.26 69.98 -25.46
C THR A 4 28.50 69.31 -24.88
N CYS A 5 28.34 68.17 -24.19
CA CYS A 5 29.45 67.37 -23.71
C CYS A 5 30.20 66.70 -24.87
N ALA A 6 31.49 66.99 -25.00
CA ALA A 6 32.40 66.32 -25.93
C ALA A 6 33.15 65.18 -25.22
N LYS A 7 33.42 64.09 -25.95
CA LYS A 7 34.14 62.92 -25.43
C LYS A 7 35.64 63.22 -25.34
N CYS A 8 36.29 62.77 -24.26
CA CYS A 8 37.73 62.95 -24.07
C CYS A 8 38.57 62.27 -25.17
N PRO A 9 39.70 62.90 -25.59
CA PRO A 9 40.63 62.33 -26.57
C PRO A 9 41.33 61.07 -26.03
N ALA A 10 41.89 60.26 -26.94
CA ALA A 10 42.55 59.00 -26.60
C ALA A 10 43.76 59.20 -25.67
N ASN A 11 44.07 58.20 -24.85
CA ASN A 11 45.02 58.26 -23.73
C ASN A 11 44.64 59.25 -22.63
N ASN A 12 43.38 59.71 -22.58
CA ASN A 12 42.86 60.49 -21.45
C ASN A 12 41.50 59.98 -20.94
N LYS A 13 41.29 59.95 -19.61
CA LYS A 13 39.98 59.78 -18.96
C LYS A 13 39.40 61.13 -18.50
N VAL A 14 38.09 61.19 -18.26
CA VAL A 14 37.43 62.41 -17.73
C VAL A 14 37.92 62.69 -16.30
N SER A 15 38.22 63.94 -15.98
CA SER A 15 38.61 64.40 -14.63
C SER A 15 37.52 64.05 -13.61
N THR A 16 37.89 63.95 -12.34
CA THR A 16 36.93 63.70 -11.26
C THR A 16 35.87 64.79 -11.11
N TYR A 17 36.09 66.00 -11.64
CA TYR A 17 35.12 67.10 -11.64
C TYR A 17 34.24 67.14 -12.91
N GLY A 18 34.49 66.26 -13.89
CA GLY A 18 33.61 66.06 -15.06
C GLY A 18 33.75 67.10 -16.18
N ASP A 19 34.69 68.02 -16.02
CA ASP A 19 34.84 69.24 -16.82
C ASP A 19 36.04 69.21 -17.79
N THR A 20 36.99 68.27 -17.59
CA THR A 20 38.28 68.20 -18.32
C THR A 20 38.75 66.76 -18.55
N CYS A 21 39.79 66.53 -19.36
CA CYS A 21 40.33 65.19 -19.70
C CYS A 21 41.80 65.06 -19.26
N ILE A 22 42.17 63.96 -18.59
CA ILE A 22 43.48 63.70 -17.96
C ILE A 22 44.14 62.39 -18.43
N PRO A 23 45.48 62.24 -18.46
CA PRO A 23 46.16 61.12 -19.10
C PRO A 23 46.33 59.87 -18.24
N CYS A 24 46.65 58.80 -18.94
CA CYS A 24 46.29 57.45 -18.61
C CYS A 24 47.56 56.66 -18.09
N LEU A 25 47.56 55.87 -16.98
CA LEU A 25 48.72 55.21 -16.34
C LEU A 25 48.64 53.68 -16.26
N LYS A 26 49.82 53.03 -16.29
CA LYS A 26 49.98 51.57 -16.13
C LYS A 26 48.93 50.91 -15.26
N THR A 27 48.82 51.22 -13.99
CA THR A 27 48.03 50.43 -13.03
C THR A 27 46.50 50.58 -13.14
N ASP A 28 45.90 50.68 -14.32
CA ASP A 28 44.46 50.97 -14.51
C ASP A 28 43.63 49.81 -15.14
N ASP A 29 42.42 49.58 -14.61
CA ASP A 29 41.48 48.45 -14.83
C ASP A 29 40.65 48.55 -16.11
N ASN A 30 40.34 49.80 -16.46
CA ASN A 30 39.92 50.28 -17.76
C ASN A 30 41.07 51.17 -18.18
N CYS A 31 41.68 50.89 -19.33
CA CYS A 31 43.03 51.35 -19.53
C CYS A 31 43.14 52.87 -19.45
N GLU A 32 44.15 53.23 -18.70
CA GLU A 32 44.77 54.50 -18.74
C GLU A 32 46.25 54.14 -19.18
N CYS A 33 46.73 54.48 -20.39
CA CYS A 33 48.12 54.51 -20.87
C CYS A 33 48.68 55.92 -21.14
N GLN A 34 49.98 56.14 -20.89
CA GLN A 34 50.70 57.40 -21.13
C GLN A 34 51.72 57.20 -22.25
N ASP A 35 52.15 58.31 -22.84
CA ASP A 35 52.90 58.42 -24.09
C ASP A 35 54.33 57.85 -24.09
N ASP A 36 54.67 56.95 -23.16
CA ASP A 36 55.85 56.09 -23.26
C ASP A 36 55.55 54.65 -22.77
N GLU A 37 55.22 53.85 -23.78
CA GLU A 37 55.35 52.39 -23.99
C GLU A 37 54.88 51.34 -23.00
N THR A 38 54.37 51.63 -21.80
CA THR A 38 53.97 50.48 -20.97
C THR A 38 52.74 50.76 -20.10
N CYS A 39 51.76 49.83 -20.12
CA CYS A 39 50.50 49.84 -19.34
C CYS A 39 50.46 48.59 -18.41
N LYS A 40 49.78 48.62 -17.26
CA LYS A 40 49.54 47.47 -16.34
C LYS A 40 48.03 47.15 -16.32
N LYS A 41 47.71 45.93 -15.89
CA LYS A 41 46.33 45.48 -15.67
C LYS A 41 45.98 45.80 -14.24
N VAL A 42 44.75 46.19 -13.97
CA VAL A 42 44.26 46.01 -12.61
C VAL A 42 43.68 44.61 -12.48
N GLU A 43 44.03 44.02 -11.35
CA GLU A 43 43.61 42.69 -10.98
C GLU A 43 42.15 42.74 -10.58
N GLU A 44 41.28 42.18 -11.42
CA GLU A 44 39.96 41.77 -10.97
C GLU A 44 40.14 40.83 -9.77
N ASN A 45 39.54 41.19 -8.63
CA ASN A 45 39.53 40.33 -7.46
C ASN A 45 38.89 39.00 -7.88
N LYS A 46 39.72 37.96 -8.02
CA LYS A 46 39.39 36.69 -8.66
C LYS A 46 38.10 36.09 -8.10
N MET A 47 37.78 36.37 -6.83
CA MET A 47 36.56 35.92 -6.19
C MET A 47 35.27 36.36 -6.93
N PHE A 48 35.19 37.57 -7.50
CA PHE A 48 33.96 38.06 -8.15
C PHE A 48 33.53 37.25 -9.38
N VAL A 49 34.46 36.51 -9.99
CA VAL A 49 34.25 35.81 -11.25
C VAL A 49 34.16 34.30 -11.08
N MET A 50 34.35 33.79 -9.85
CA MET A 50 34.29 32.35 -9.58
C MET A 50 32.84 31.85 -9.52
N ILE A 51 32.62 30.67 -10.09
CA ILE A 51 31.42 29.85 -9.94
C ILE A 51 31.84 28.58 -9.21
N GLU A 52 31.11 28.24 -8.15
CA GLU A 52 31.35 27.03 -7.37
C GLU A 52 30.50 25.89 -7.92
N LEU A 53 31.18 24.79 -8.27
CA LEU A 53 30.61 23.58 -8.84
C LEU A 53 30.11 22.61 -7.78
N GLU A 54 29.31 21.62 -8.17
CA GLU A 54 28.75 20.63 -7.24
C GLU A 54 29.83 19.79 -6.54
N ASN A 55 30.96 19.54 -7.20
CA ASN A 55 32.12 18.85 -6.61
C ASN A 55 32.94 19.74 -5.63
N GLY A 56 32.59 21.03 -5.49
CA GLY A 56 33.32 22.00 -4.68
C GLY A 56 34.53 22.65 -5.34
N SER A 57 34.82 22.36 -6.62
CA SER A 57 35.80 23.12 -7.37
C SER A 57 35.25 24.51 -7.71
N GLN A 58 36.13 25.50 -7.78
CA GLN A 58 35.78 26.86 -8.17
C GLN A 58 36.40 27.15 -9.53
N GLU A 59 35.56 27.49 -10.50
CA GLU A 59 35.97 27.80 -11.86
C GLU A 59 35.74 29.28 -12.18
N SER A 60 36.68 29.92 -12.88
CA SER A 60 36.57 31.34 -13.24
C SER A 60 35.77 31.52 -14.52
N SER A 61 34.75 32.40 -14.48
CA SER A 61 33.92 32.72 -15.62
C SER A 61 34.44 33.93 -16.39
N THR A 62 34.84 33.70 -17.65
CA THR A 62 35.24 34.76 -18.59
C THR A 62 34.10 35.72 -18.90
N TYR A 63 32.86 35.21 -18.97
CA TYR A 63 31.66 36.01 -19.19
C TYR A 63 31.40 36.97 -18.03
N ILE A 64 31.48 36.48 -16.78
CA ILE A 64 31.23 37.29 -15.59
C ILE A 64 32.29 38.37 -15.47
N ALA A 65 33.57 38.02 -15.65
CA ALA A 65 34.70 38.97 -15.65
C ALA A 65 34.43 40.18 -16.54
N LYS A 66 34.06 39.93 -17.79
CA LYS A 66 33.82 40.99 -18.79
C LYS A 66 32.63 41.91 -18.46
N ASN A 67 31.60 41.41 -17.77
CA ASN A 67 30.30 42.08 -17.69
C ASN A 67 29.92 42.58 -16.30
N ILE A 68 30.47 42.01 -15.22
CA ILE A 68 30.03 42.29 -13.85
C ILE A 68 30.15 43.78 -13.49
N ARG A 69 31.27 44.44 -13.77
CA ARG A 69 31.48 45.87 -13.47
C ARG A 69 30.49 46.77 -14.22
N ARG A 70 30.25 46.46 -15.50
CA ARG A 70 29.31 47.21 -16.33
C ARG A 70 27.89 47.05 -15.80
N ALA A 71 27.50 45.83 -15.44
CA ALA A 71 26.19 45.53 -14.87
C ALA A 71 26.02 46.22 -13.50
N THR A 72 27.00 46.17 -12.60
CA THR A 72 26.99 46.83 -11.30
C THR A 72 26.88 48.35 -11.42
N LYS A 73 27.73 48.99 -12.23
CA LYS A 73 27.69 50.45 -12.44
C LYS A 73 26.38 50.88 -13.10
N GLY A 74 25.93 50.13 -14.11
CA GLY A 74 24.66 50.39 -14.79
C GLY A 74 23.46 50.26 -13.86
N CYS A 75 23.44 49.23 -13.01
CA CYS A 75 22.37 49.02 -12.05
C CYS A 75 22.36 50.12 -10.99
N SER A 76 23.52 50.50 -10.44
CA SER A 76 23.64 51.61 -9.48
C SER A 76 23.10 52.94 -10.05
N ASN A 77 23.26 53.15 -11.35
CA ASN A 77 22.71 54.31 -12.07
C ASN A 77 21.19 54.20 -12.35
N GLY A 78 20.49 53.16 -11.90
CA GLY A 78 19.05 52.99 -12.06
C GLY A 78 18.61 52.37 -13.38
N ASN A 79 19.52 51.81 -14.19
CA ASN A 79 19.15 51.12 -15.42
C ASN A 79 18.56 49.73 -15.09
N THR A 80 17.27 49.56 -15.40
CA THR A 80 16.51 48.32 -15.12
C THR A 80 17.12 47.10 -15.80
N GLN A 81 17.53 47.21 -17.07
CA GLN A 81 18.17 46.12 -17.80
C GLN A 81 19.50 45.72 -17.16
N ALA A 82 20.31 46.71 -16.74
CA ALA A 82 21.57 46.44 -16.07
C ALA A 82 21.36 45.76 -14.69
N CYS A 83 20.30 46.12 -13.98
CA CYS A 83 19.91 45.43 -12.74
C CYS A 83 19.43 44.00 -12.98
N GLN A 84 18.66 43.76 -14.05
CA GLN A 84 18.28 42.41 -14.46
C GLN A 84 19.51 41.57 -14.89
N HIS A 85 20.48 42.20 -15.56
CA HIS A 85 21.74 41.54 -15.93
C HIS A 85 22.56 41.16 -14.69
N LEU A 86 22.72 42.08 -13.74
CA LEU A 86 23.42 41.81 -12.47
C LEU A 86 22.71 40.70 -11.68
N ALA A 87 21.38 40.72 -11.65
CA ALA A 87 20.57 39.66 -11.04
C ALA A 87 20.84 38.30 -11.70
N ASN A 88 20.85 38.22 -13.04
CA ASN A 88 21.13 36.98 -13.77
C ASN A 88 22.55 36.44 -13.48
N ILE A 89 23.55 37.32 -13.35
CA ILE A 89 24.91 36.93 -12.95
C ILE A 89 24.90 36.34 -11.53
N CYS A 90 24.15 36.93 -10.60
CA CYS A 90 23.98 36.36 -9.25
C CYS A 90 23.39 34.94 -9.29
N VAL A 91 22.36 34.70 -10.11
CA VAL A 91 21.78 33.36 -10.29
C VAL A 91 22.81 32.37 -10.89
N LEU A 92 23.61 32.80 -11.86
CA LEU A 92 24.68 31.96 -12.44
C LEU A 92 25.77 31.59 -11.43
N GLN A 93 25.99 32.42 -10.41
CA GLN A 93 26.90 32.13 -9.30
C GLN A 93 26.22 31.31 -8.19
N ASN A 94 25.11 30.62 -8.48
CA ASN A 94 24.36 29.79 -7.52
C ASN A 94 23.98 30.56 -6.24
N TYR A 95 23.66 31.85 -6.37
CA TYR A 95 23.26 32.72 -5.25
C TYR A 95 24.31 32.90 -4.15
N ARG A 96 25.61 32.85 -4.47
CA ARG A 96 26.69 32.94 -3.48
C ARG A 96 26.74 34.30 -2.76
N MET A 97 26.66 34.30 -1.43
CA MET A 97 26.60 35.51 -0.59
C MET A 97 27.82 35.79 0.31
N GLN A 98 28.72 34.82 0.52
CA GLN A 98 29.73 34.90 1.59
C GLN A 98 31.02 35.63 1.23
N THR A 99 31.29 35.81 -0.07
CA THR A 99 32.49 36.47 -0.60
C THR A 99 32.07 37.53 -1.62
N ALA A 100 33.00 38.39 -2.02
CA ALA A 100 32.77 39.40 -3.05
C ALA A 100 32.18 38.73 -4.31
N SER A 101 30.89 38.93 -4.56
CA SER A 101 30.09 38.25 -5.59
C SER A 101 29.06 39.20 -6.21
N ALA A 102 28.49 38.81 -7.35
CA ALA A 102 27.41 39.58 -7.97
C ALA A 102 26.19 39.73 -7.06
N CYS A 103 25.87 38.72 -6.23
CA CYS A 103 24.74 38.77 -5.30
C CYS A 103 24.97 39.78 -4.17
N THR A 104 26.19 39.84 -3.61
CA THR A 104 26.52 40.83 -2.57
C THR A 104 26.45 42.26 -3.09
N GLU A 105 26.91 42.52 -4.32
CA GLU A 105 26.79 43.84 -4.95
C GLU A 105 25.34 44.16 -5.33
N PHE A 106 24.60 43.17 -5.79
CA PHE A 106 23.18 43.30 -6.08
C PHE A 106 22.40 43.71 -4.83
N GLU A 107 22.61 43.05 -3.68
CA GLU A 107 21.95 43.40 -2.43
C GLU A 107 22.34 44.77 -1.90
N LYS A 108 23.62 45.16 -1.98
CA LYS A 108 24.07 46.52 -1.61
C LYS A 108 23.30 47.57 -2.41
N ILE A 109 23.18 47.38 -3.72
CA ILE A 109 22.45 48.31 -4.60
C ILE A 109 20.95 48.27 -4.28
N ALA A 110 20.36 47.08 -4.19
CA ALA A 110 18.93 46.92 -3.89
C ALA A 110 18.56 47.60 -2.56
N ASN A 111 19.34 47.38 -1.49
CA ASN A 111 19.13 48.02 -0.19
C ASN A 111 19.28 49.54 -0.27
N SER A 112 20.28 50.06 -1.00
CA SER A 112 20.44 51.50 -1.19
C SER A 112 19.29 52.16 -1.97
N MET A 113 18.67 51.43 -2.91
CA MET A 113 17.56 51.91 -3.72
C MET A 113 16.20 51.82 -2.98
N ILE A 114 16.05 50.87 -2.05
CA ILE A 114 14.87 50.76 -1.17
C ILE A 114 14.66 52.04 -0.33
N TYR A 115 15.73 52.78 -0.01
CA TYR A 115 15.64 54.05 0.72
C TYR A 115 15.22 55.26 -0.16
N LYS A 116 15.29 55.19 -1.50
CA LYS A 116 14.89 56.28 -2.43
C LYS A 116 13.40 56.22 -2.86
N ARG A 117 12.58 55.52 -2.07
CA ARG A 117 11.25 55.00 -2.39
C ARG A 117 10.15 56.07 -2.28
N ASN A 118 10.03 56.95 -3.28
CA ASN A 118 8.89 57.88 -3.37
C ASN A 118 7.96 57.66 -4.59
N ASN A 119 8.32 56.89 -5.64
CA ASN A 119 7.53 56.86 -6.89
C ASN A 119 7.29 55.46 -7.50
N GLY A 120 6.94 54.46 -6.70
CA GLY A 120 6.12 53.31 -7.13
C GLY A 120 6.66 52.28 -8.15
N LEU A 121 7.79 52.50 -8.82
CA LEU A 121 8.34 51.54 -9.79
C LEU A 121 9.64 50.91 -9.26
N LEU A 122 9.65 49.60 -9.02
CA LEU A 122 10.89 48.87 -8.69
C LEU A 122 11.80 48.85 -9.92
N THR A 123 12.92 49.57 -9.86
CA THR A 123 13.98 49.50 -10.88
C THR A 123 14.85 48.26 -10.71
N THR A 124 14.91 47.68 -9.50
CA THR A 124 15.65 46.46 -9.16
C THR A 124 14.70 45.27 -8.99
N PRO A 125 15.02 44.09 -9.56
CA PRO A 125 14.24 42.88 -9.33
C PRO A 125 14.36 42.40 -7.87
N ILE A 126 13.39 41.61 -7.41
CA ILE A 126 13.46 40.93 -6.12
C ILE A 126 14.02 39.52 -6.38
N LEU A 127 15.16 39.18 -5.77
CA LEU A 127 15.78 37.85 -5.91
C LEU A 127 15.59 36.95 -4.70
N PHE A 128 15.52 37.51 -3.50
CA PHE A 128 15.47 36.79 -2.24
C PHE A 128 14.24 37.19 -1.42
N TYR A 129 13.78 36.28 -0.57
CA TYR A 129 12.71 36.52 0.40
C TYR A 129 13.31 36.87 1.77
N HIS A 130 13.68 38.13 1.99
CA HIS A 130 14.37 38.57 3.22
C HIS A 130 13.44 38.80 4.42
N ASN A 131 12.16 39.08 4.17
CA ASN A 131 11.25 39.61 5.18
C ASN A 131 10.54 38.53 6.01
N SER A 132 10.85 37.26 5.77
CA SER A 132 10.17 36.11 6.36
C SER A 132 11.05 34.87 6.26
N GLU A 133 11.10 34.07 7.32
CA GLU A 133 11.68 32.74 7.26
C GLU A 133 10.98 31.90 6.17
N ALA A 134 11.69 30.95 5.57
CA ALA A 134 11.14 30.11 4.51
C ALA A 134 9.90 29.33 4.97
N SER A 135 9.90 28.86 6.22
CA SER A 135 8.74 28.22 6.86
C SER A 135 7.51 29.14 6.92
N ILE A 136 7.69 30.40 7.29
CA ILE A 136 6.62 31.39 7.39
C ILE A 136 6.06 31.71 6.01
N GLU A 137 6.93 31.89 5.01
CA GLU A 137 6.46 32.28 3.68
C GLU A 137 5.79 31.12 2.94
N LEU A 138 6.24 29.88 3.15
CA LEU A 138 5.58 28.70 2.59
C LEU A 138 4.28 28.32 3.33
N SER A 139 4.10 28.76 4.58
CA SER A 139 2.88 28.50 5.38
C SER A 139 1.89 29.68 5.39
N ARG A 140 2.09 30.68 4.52
CA ARG A 140 1.27 31.88 4.49
C ARG A 140 -0.12 31.63 3.90
N GLU A 141 -1.10 31.40 4.76
CA GLU A 141 -2.46 31.02 4.37
C GLU A 141 -3.20 32.04 3.48
N THR A 142 -2.88 33.33 3.60
CA THR A 142 -3.57 34.43 2.89
C THR A 142 -2.92 34.82 1.57
N ALA A 143 -1.79 34.18 1.21
CA ALA A 143 -1.05 34.49 0.00
C ALA A 143 -1.85 34.24 -1.28
N ILE A 144 -2.61 33.14 -1.32
CA ILE A 144 -3.42 32.74 -2.46
C ILE A 144 -4.89 32.72 -2.02
N SER A 145 -5.65 33.72 -2.46
CA SER A 145 -7.06 33.89 -2.08
C SER A 145 -8.05 33.07 -2.94
N ALA A 146 -7.55 32.17 -3.80
CA ALA A 146 -8.32 31.32 -4.67
C ALA A 146 -8.71 29.98 -4.02
N SER A 147 -9.85 29.45 -4.46
CA SER A 147 -10.23 28.05 -4.25
C SER A 147 -9.97 27.29 -5.55
N PHE A 148 -9.24 26.19 -5.46
CA PHE A 148 -8.97 25.24 -6.53
C PHE A 148 -9.93 24.05 -6.45
N SER A 149 -10.22 23.45 -7.59
CA SER A 149 -11.15 22.32 -7.70
C SER A 149 -10.65 21.31 -8.71
N PHE A 150 -11.02 20.05 -8.54
CA PHE A 150 -10.78 18.97 -9.49
C PHE A 150 -11.85 18.89 -10.59
N ASN A 151 -12.91 19.70 -10.49
CA ASN A 151 -13.93 19.77 -11.53
C ASN A 151 -13.39 20.61 -12.69
N ILE A 152 -13.29 20.04 -13.89
CA ILE A 152 -12.78 20.69 -15.11
C ILE A 152 -13.52 22.00 -15.41
N ASN A 153 -14.81 22.08 -15.09
CA ASN A 153 -15.65 23.26 -15.34
C ASN A 153 -15.39 24.42 -14.37
N HIS A 154 -14.61 24.20 -13.31
CA HIS A 154 -14.28 25.23 -12.34
C HIS A 154 -13.21 26.19 -12.91
N PRO A 155 -13.29 27.51 -12.66
CA PRO A 155 -12.32 28.49 -13.18
C PRO A 155 -10.85 28.21 -12.80
N ASN A 156 -10.63 27.64 -11.61
CA ASN A 156 -9.31 27.23 -11.11
C ASN A 156 -9.16 25.70 -11.10
N SER A 157 -9.50 25.04 -12.21
CA SER A 157 -9.35 23.59 -12.40
C SER A 157 -7.98 23.17 -12.95
N PHE A 158 -7.22 24.13 -13.46
CA PHE A 158 -5.88 23.91 -14.02
C PHE A 158 -4.85 24.73 -13.26
N LEU A 159 -3.65 24.16 -13.10
CA LEU A 159 -2.50 24.85 -12.54
C LEU A 159 -1.83 25.70 -13.63
N GLU A 160 -2.16 26.99 -13.67
CA GLU A 160 -1.58 27.95 -14.63
C GLU A 160 -0.34 28.63 -14.02
N ILE A 161 0.85 28.19 -14.44
CA ILE A 161 2.12 28.82 -14.08
C ILE A 161 2.64 29.63 -15.27
N ILE A 162 2.89 30.91 -15.04
CA ILE A 162 3.41 31.87 -16.01
C ILE A 162 4.87 32.17 -15.67
N LEU A 163 5.73 32.06 -16.66
CA LEU A 163 7.15 32.36 -16.59
C LEU A 163 7.39 33.74 -17.21
N ILE A 164 8.02 34.64 -16.46
CA ILE A 164 8.52 35.91 -16.97
C ILE A 164 10.00 35.71 -17.32
N GLN A 165 10.34 35.78 -18.61
CA GLN A 165 11.63 35.37 -19.13
C GLN A 165 12.57 36.53 -19.44
N TYR A 166 13.84 36.39 -19.08
CA TYR A 166 14.91 37.35 -19.33
C TYR A 166 16.10 36.66 -20.00
N ALA A 167 16.73 37.35 -20.96
CA ALA A 167 17.98 36.92 -21.56
C ALA A 167 19.16 37.20 -20.63
N LEU A 168 20.31 36.60 -20.93
CA LEU A 168 21.53 36.73 -20.13
C LEU A 168 21.96 38.19 -19.88
N ASN A 169 21.81 39.08 -20.87
CA ASN A 169 22.10 40.52 -20.78
C ASN A 169 21.03 41.36 -20.04
N GLY A 170 20.03 40.71 -19.44
CA GLY A 170 18.94 41.35 -18.71
C GLY A 170 17.78 41.85 -19.57
N THR A 171 17.75 41.62 -20.89
CA THR A 171 16.60 42.01 -21.72
C THR A 171 15.39 41.13 -21.42
N PHE A 172 14.23 41.76 -21.27
CA PHE A 172 12.96 41.05 -21.15
C PHE A 172 12.60 40.39 -22.49
N ILE A 173 12.35 39.08 -22.47
CA ILE A 173 12.00 38.29 -23.66
C ILE A 173 10.48 38.25 -23.84
N GLY A 174 9.75 37.93 -22.76
CA GLY A 174 8.31 37.76 -22.81
C GLY A 174 7.76 36.95 -21.64
N MET A 175 6.44 36.78 -21.65
CA MET A 175 5.72 35.89 -20.73
C MET A 175 5.34 34.60 -21.46
N LYS A 176 5.57 33.45 -20.84
CA LYS A 176 5.28 32.14 -21.42
C LYS A 176 4.63 31.23 -20.38
N THR A 177 3.68 30.39 -20.78
CA THR A 177 3.08 29.42 -19.86
C THR A 177 4.02 28.23 -19.64
N LEU A 178 3.93 27.57 -18.48
CA LEU A 178 4.77 26.41 -18.16
C LEU A 178 4.60 25.27 -19.17
N SER A 179 3.37 25.01 -19.61
CA SER A 179 3.03 23.99 -20.61
C SER A 179 3.69 24.23 -21.97
N GLU A 180 3.98 25.48 -22.32
CA GLU A 180 4.68 25.84 -23.56
C GLU A 180 6.20 25.98 -23.35
N SER A 181 6.65 26.08 -22.10
CA SER A 181 8.04 26.38 -21.75
C SER A 181 8.96 25.17 -21.88
N ASN A 182 10.26 25.44 -22.03
CA ASN A 182 11.28 24.39 -22.07
C ASN A 182 11.53 23.75 -20.68
N LEU A 183 10.97 24.30 -19.59
CA LEU A 183 11.08 23.68 -18.25
C LEU A 183 10.31 22.37 -18.17
N ASN A 184 9.29 22.19 -19.02
CA ASN A 184 8.47 20.99 -19.11
C ASN A 184 8.96 20.06 -20.25
N ILE A 185 10.29 19.90 -20.38
CA ILE A 185 10.90 19.26 -21.55
C ILE A 185 10.48 17.80 -21.75
N CYS A 186 10.19 17.08 -20.66
CA CYS A 186 9.77 15.69 -20.74
C CYS A 186 8.31 15.53 -21.17
N SER A 187 7.49 16.57 -21.05
CA SER A 187 6.10 16.48 -21.46
C SER A 187 5.94 16.74 -22.95
N GLN A 188 5.53 15.70 -23.67
CA GLN A 188 5.13 15.81 -25.07
C GLN A 188 3.76 16.52 -25.22
N GLN A 189 3.08 16.84 -24.11
CA GLN A 189 1.77 17.49 -24.11
C GLN A 189 1.89 18.99 -23.87
N LYS A 190 1.40 19.80 -24.82
CA LYS A 190 1.19 21.24 -24.64
C LYS A 190 -0.10 21.58 -23.86
N ASN A 191 -0.74 20.57 -23.26
CA ASN A 191 -1.99 20.75 -22.52
C ASN A 191 -1.73 21.37 -21.15
N LYS A 192 -2.74 22.05 -20.60
CA LYS A 192 -2.69 22.60 -19.25
C LYS A 192 -2.66 21.46 -18.23
N PHE A 193 -1.91 21.64 -17.14
CA PHE A 193 -1.85 20.67 -16.04
C PHE A 193 -3.13 20.71 -15.22
N HIS A 194 -3.85 19.60 -15.15
CA HIS A 194 -5.06 19.51 -14.35
C HIS A 194 -4.70 19.54 -12.86
N PHE A 195 -5.38 20.37 -12.09
CA PHE A 195 -5.09 20.53 -10.68
C PHE A 195 -5.42 19.23 -9.92
N GLY A 196 -4.54 18.83 -9.01
CA GLY A 196 -4.65 17.60 -8.24
C GLY A 196 -4.00 16.38 -8.88
N THR A 197 -3.74 16.38 -10.18
CA THR A 197 -3.10 15.25 -10.87
C THR A 197 -1.61 15.18 -10.56
N PHE A 198 -1.12 14.05 -10.05
CA PHE A 198 0.31 13.86 -9.83
C PHE A 198 1.01 13.53 -11.15
N TYR A 199 1.86 14.46 -11.57
CA TYR A 199 2.69 14.29 -12.75
C TYR A 199 4.09 13.91 -12.30
N GLN A 200 4.62 12.80 -12.83
CA GLN A 200 6.03 12.46 -12.68
C GLN A 200 6.53 11.93 -14.01
N MET A 201 7.47 12.65 -14.60
CA MET A 201 8.00 12.38 -15.92
C MET A 201 9.51 12.28 -15.84
N GLN A 202 10.05 11.21 -16.43
CA GLN A 202 11.48 11.00 -16.59
C GLN A 202 11.74 10.80 -18.08
N CYS A 203 12.70 11.53 -18.62
CA CYS A 203 13.06 11.41 -20.03
C CYS A 203 14.56 11.50 -20.25
N PHE A 204 15.04 10.79 -21.27
CA PHE A 204 16.41 10.87 -21.75
C PHE A 204 16.49 11.84 -22.92
N ILE A 205 17.36 12.85 -22.79
CA ILE A 205 17.54 13.90 -23.80
C ILE A 205 19.02 13.99 -24.17
N GLN A 206 19.29 14.03 -25.48
CA GLN A 206 20.64 14.27 -25.97
C GLN A 206 21.07 15.71 -25.68
N LEU A 207 22.32 15.89 -25.23
CA LEU A 207 22.85 17.21 -24.90
C LEU A 207 22.74 18.20 -26.08
N GLN A 208 22.98 17.75 -27.31
CA GLN A 208 22.83 18.60 -28.50
C GLN A 208 21.40 19.12 -28.68
N HIS A 209 20.39 18.28 -28.44
CA HIS A 209 18.99 18.68 -28.52
C HIS A 209 18.63 19.70 -27.43
N LEU A 210 19.14 19.48 -26.20
CA LEU A 210 18.94 20.40 -25.09
C LEU A 210 19.53 21.80 -25.36
N LEU A 211 20.72 21.87 -25.96
CA LEU A 211 21.36 23.13 -26.36
C LEU A 211 20.61 23.82 -27.51
N HIS A 212 20.04 23.05 -28.44
CA HIS A 212 19.20 23.60 -29.51
C HIS A 212 17.93 24.24 -28.94
N LEU A 213 17.30 23.62 -27.94
CA LEU A 213 16.09 24.15 -27.29
C LEU A 213 16.34 25.47 -26.55
N SER A 214 17.53 25.66 -25.96
CA SER A 214 17.90 26.92 -25.30
C SER A 214 18.45 27.98 -26.26
N GLY A 215 18.67 27.65 -27.54
CA GLY A 215 19.35 28.54 -28.48
C GLY A 215 20.81 28.84 -28.09
N GLY A 216 21.43 27.97 -27.29
CA GLY A 216 22.80 28.11 -26.81
C GLY A 216 23.04 29.23 -25.78
N GLN A 217 22.00 29.84 -25.21
CA GLN A 217 22.11 30.86 -24.17
C GLN A 217 21.20 30.56 -22.96
N PRO A 218 21.59 30.97 -21.74
CA PRO A 218 20.74 30.80 -20.57
C PRO A 218 19.56 31.76 -20.60
N ILE A 219 18.37 31.17 -20.47
CA ILE A 219 17.09 31.87 -20.28
C ILE A 219 16.75 31.82 -18.80
N PHE A 220 16.59 33.00 -18.20
CA PHE A 220 16.22 33.16 -16.80
C PHE A 220 14.72 33.35 -16.68
N SER A 221 14.08 32.73 -15.70
CA SER A 221 12.63 32.78 -15.52
C SER A 221 12.25 33.05 -14.06
N ASP A 222 11.36 34.03 -13.87
CA ASP A 222 10.63 34.22 -12.62
C ASP A 222 9.24 33.58 -12.77
N LEU A 223 8.83 32.76 -11.80
CA LEU A 223 7.60 31.97 -11.88
C LEU A 223 6.46 32.63 -11.10
N PHE A 224 5.27 32.62 -11.68
CA PHE A 224 4.05 33.13 -11.07
C PHE A 224 2.91 32.15 -11.27
N ILE A 225 2.15 31.87 -10.21
CA ILE A 225 0.89 31.14 -10.30
C ILE A 225 -0.22 32.13 -10.60
N ALA A 226 -0.95 31.91 -11.69
CA ALA A 226 -2.10 32.71 -12.07
C ALA A 226 -3.39 32.01 -11.61
N PHE A 227 -4.27 32.76 -10.96
CA PHE A 227 -5.54 32.25 -10.44
C PHE A 227 -6.64 33.30 -10.48
N LEU A 228 -7.89 32.86 -10.49
CA LEU A 228 -9.06 33.70 -10.32
C LEU A 228 -9.42 33.75 -8.83
N ASN A 229 -9.46 34.94 -8.26
CA ASN A 229 -9.88 35.13 -6.88
C ASN A 229 -11.41 34.92 -6.73
N LYS A 230 -11.92 35.00 -5.50
CA LYS A 230 -13.37 34.86 -5.23
C LYS A 230 -14.24 35.93 -5.93
N SER A 231 -13.68 37.07 -6.31
CA SER A 231 -14.39 38.13 -7.05
C SER A 231 -14.26 37.99 -8.57
N GLY A 232 -13.67 36.91 -9.08
CA GLY A 232 -13.48 36.66 -10.51
C GLY A 232 -12.36 37.47 -11.17
N GLN A 233 -11.51 38.14 -10.38
CA GLN A 233 -10.36 38.88 -10.88
C GLN A 233 -9.14 37.97 -11.00
N LYS A 234 -8.43 38.05 -12.14
CA LYS A 234 -7.18 37.31 -12.37
C LYS A 234 -6.06 37.95 -11.56
N GLN A 235 -5.47 37.18 -10.65
CA GLN A 235 -4.33 37.57 -9.83
C GLN A 235 -3.15 36.66 -10.12
N MET A 236 -1.95 37.16 -9.84
CA MET A 236 -0.70 36.40 -9.96
C MET A 236 0.05 36.46 -8.63
N TYR A 237 0.53 35.31 -8.17
CA TYR A 237 1.38 35.21 -6.98
C TYR A 237 2.75 34.67 -7.38
N ALA A 238 3.82 35.26 -6.83
CA ALA A 238 5.18 34.85 -7.11
C ALA A 238 5.48 33.49 -6.47
N VAL A 239 5.91 32.51 -7.27
CA VAL A 239 6.23 31.17 -6.80
C VAL A 239 7.66 31.18 -6.26
N PRO A 240 7.90 30.90 -4.96
CA PRO A 240 9.26 30.76 -4.44
C PRO A 240 10.00 29.59 -5.09
N ILE A 241 11.31 29.74 -5.24
CA ILE A 241 12.20 28.76 -5.85
C ILE A 241 13.21 28.30 -4.81
N LEU A 242 13.17 27.01 -4.51
CA LEU A 242 14.12 26.29 -3.68
C LEU A 242 15.20 25.69 -4.58
N ASN A 243 16.30 26.42 -4.76
CA ASN A 243 17.43 25.95 -5.56
C ASN A 243 18.36 25.08 -4.70
N GLU A 244 18.47 23.80 -5.04
CA GLU A 244 19.28 22.81 -4.30
C GLU A 244 20.79 23.03 -4.41
N ASN A 245 21.25 23.86 -5.35
CA ASN A 245 22.67 24.16 -5.54
C ASN A 245 23.17 25.31 -4.65
N ILE A 246 22.29 25.95 -3.87
CA ILE A 246 22.67 27.03 -2.94
C ILE A 246 23.48 26.46 -1.79
N ARG A 247 24.64 27.07 -1.52
CA ARG A 247 25.53 26.74 -0.42
C ARG A 247 25.61 27.87 0.59
N LEU A 248 25.61 27.51 1.86
CA LEU A 248 25.91 28.41 2.97
C LEU A 248 26.93 27.72 3.88
N HIS A 249 28.11 28.30 4.04
CA HIS A 249 29.22 27.77 4.84
C HIS A 249 29.70 26.39 4.35
N GLY A 250 29.65 26.15 3.03
CA GLY A 250 30.05 24.89 2.41
C GLY A 250 28.98 23.80 2.40
N GLU A 251 27.87 23.99 3.12
CA GLU A 251 26.75 23.02 3.15
C GLU A 251 25.63 23.41 2.17
N PHE A 252 25.01 22.41 1.55
CA PHE A 252 23.83 22.58 0.71
C PHE A 252 22.56 22.73 1.58
N VAL A 253 22.29 23.95 2.04
CA VAL A 253 21.18 24.25 2.96
C VAL A 253 19.82 23.80 2.46
N ASN A 254 19.59 23.87 1.15
CA ASN A 254 18.33 23.49 0.52
C ASN A 254 18.21 21.98 0.22
N ARG A 255 19.25 21.19 0.54
CA ARG A 255 19.24 19.72 0.50
C ARG A 255 19.09 19.11 1.89
N LEU A 256 19.18 19.92 2.95
CA LEU A 256 18.94 19.49 4.31
C LEU A 256 17.46 19.10 4.46
N THR A 257 17.21 17.94 5.09
CA THR A 257 15.87 17.36 5.34
C THR A 257 14.99 17.31 4.08
N PRO A 258 15.32 16.47 3.08
CA PRO A 258 14.63 16.45 1.79
C PRO A 258 13.13 16.11 1.87
N ASP A 259 12.73 15.46 2.97
CA ASP A 259 11.37 14.94 3.21
C ASP A 259 10.47 15.92 3.99
N GLU A 260 11.04 16.99 4.57
CA GLU A 260 10.24 18.03 5.22
C GLU A 260 9.61 18.95 4.16
N PHE A 261 8.40 19.46 4.43
CA PHE A 261 7.71 20.37 3.52
C PHE A 261 8.21 21.82 3.66
N SER A 262 8.73 22.18 4.83
CA SER A 262 9.30 23.49 5.08
C SER A 262 10.36 23.41 6.18
N ASN A 263 11.51 24.03 5.95
CA ASN A 263 12.57 24.17 6.94
C ASN A 263 12.93 25.65 7.09
N SER A 264 13.07 26.14 8.32
CA SER A 264 13.45 27.54 8.58
C SER A 264 14.84 27.89 8.04
N LYS A 265 15.72 26.89 7.87
CA LYS A 265 17.07 27.06 7.32
C LYS A 265 17.12 27.16 5.80
N TRP A 266 16.01 26.91 5.10
CA TRP A 266 15.99 27.00 3.65
C TRP A 266 16.08 28.44 3.15
N ILE A 267 16.70 28.61 2.00
CA ILE A 267 16.83 29.89 1.31
C ILE A 267 15.94 29.87 0.08
N LEU A 268 14.88 30.69 0.12
CA LEU A 268 13.96 30.88 -0.99
C LEU A 268 14.45 31.98 -1.92
N THR A 269 14.39 31.71 -3.22
CA THR A 269 14.79 32.62 -4.30
C THR A 269 13.66 32.84 -5.30
N ARG A 270 13.79 33.80 -6.22
CA ARG A 270 12.73 34.15 -7.18
C ARG A 270 13.01 33.75 -8.63
N ARG A 271 14.27 33.47 -8.97
CA ARG A 271 14.70 33.25 -10.35
C ARG A 271 15.41 31.91 -10.53
N LEU A 272 15.11 31.23 -11.62
CA LEU A 272 15.87 30.07 -12.08
C LEU A 272 16.36 30.29 -13.51
N TYR A 273 17.31 29.46 -13.95
CA TYR A 273 17.71 29.39 -15.35
C TYR A 273 17.52 27.98 -15.88
N PHE A 274 17.30 27.87 -17.19
CA PHE A 274 17.13 26.57 -17.84
C PHE A 274 18.47 25.88 -18.08
N VAL A 275 19.23 26.30 -19.10
CA VAL A 275 20.51 25.68 -19.49
C VAL A 275 21.57 26.76 -19.59
N ASP A 276 22.76 26.51 -19.05
CA ASP A 276 23.89 27.41 -19.17
C ASP A 276 25.09 26.71 -19.81
N SER A 277 25.48 27.21 -20.98
CA SER A 277 26.63 26.77 -21.76
C SER A 277 27.67 27.87 -21.96
N ILE A 278 27.50 29.04 -21.33
CA ILE A 278 28.32 30.23 -21.59
C ILE A 278 29.20 30.56 -20.38
N SER A 279 28.69 30.40 -19.16
CA SER A 279 29.42 30.91 -17.99
C SER A 279 30.75 30.19 -17.78
N LEU A 280 30.87 28.93 -18.14
CA LEU A 280 32.05 28.07 -17.96
C LEU A 280 32.69 27.66 -19.29
N ASP A 281 32.52 28.47 -20.33
CA ASP A 281 33.16 28.24 -21.62
C ASP A 281 34.65 28.65 -21.55
N THR A 282 35.54 27.66 -21.51
CA THR A 282 36.99 27.87 -21.52
C THR A 282 37.51 27.76 -22.95
N ALA A 283 38.49 28.59 -23.30
CA ALA A 283 39.11 28.61 -24.63
C ALA A 283 39.83 27.29 -25.03
N GLN A 284 39.86 26.27 -24.15
CA GLN A 284 40.60 25.02 -24.30
C GLN A 284 39.70 23.76 -24.38
N ASN A 285 38.53 23.85 -25.02
CA ASN A 285 37.65 22.70 -25.34
C ASN A 285 37.06 21.91 -24.14
N SER A 286 37.21 22.36 -22.90
CA SER A 286 36.61 21.75 -21.71
C SER A 286 35.40 22.55 -21.20
N ALA A 287 34.48 22.92 -22.09
CA ALA A 287 33.28 23.67 -21.71
C ALA A 287 32.38 22.82 -20.80
N ILE A 288 32.11 23.30 -19.60
CA ILE A 288 31.16 22.70 -18.66
C ILE A 288 29.77 23.30 -18.92
N ILE A 289 28.79 22.43 -19.14
CA ILE A 289 27.39 22.81 -19.35
C ILE A 289 26.61 22.46 -18.10
N ARG A 290 25.76 23.39 -17.66
CA ARG A 290 24.86 23.23 -16.53
C ARG A 290 23.44 23.11 -17.02
N TYR A 291 22.73 22.09 -16.57
CA TYR A 291 21.35 21.82 -16.98
C TYR A 291 20.48 21.44 -15.78
N PRO A 292 19.15 21.58 -15.87
CA PRO A 292 18.26 21.21 -14.79
C PRO A 292 18.06 19.70 -14.84
N GLU A 293 18.62 18.98 -13.87
CA GLU A 293 18.45 17.53 -13.71
C GLU A 293 17.07 17.22 -13.14
N LYS A 294 16.61 18.01 -12.16
CA LYS A 294 15.33 17.80 -11.47
C LYS A 294 14.58 19.10 -11.29
N ILE A 295 13.29 19.09 -11.63
CA ILE A 295 12.33 20.16 -11.40
C ILE A 295 11.09 19.55 -10.74
N ASP A 296 10.75 19.97 -9.53
CA ASP A 296 9.59 19.49 -8.77
C ASP A 296 8.76 20.67 -8.27
N ILE A 297 7.51 20.76 -8.71
CA ILE A 297 6.55 21.78 -8.27
C ILE A 297 5.72 21.19 -7.14
N ARG A 298 5.86 21.74 -5.94
CA ARG A 298 5.16 21.25 -4.75
C ARG A 298 4.03 22.18 -4.37
N VAL A 299 2.84 21.61 -4.20
CA VAL A 299 1.63 22.32 -3.81
C VAL A 299 1.07 21.71 -2.52
N GLN A 300 0.95 22.51 -1.47
CA GLN A 300 0.26 22.05 -0.24
C GLN A 300 -1.19 22.52 -0.23
N ILE A 301 -2.09 21.56 -0.06
CA ILE A 301 -3.53 21.77 0.03
C ILE A 301 -3.93 22.03 1.49
N GLN A 302 -4.79 23.01 1.71
CA GLN A 302 -5.39 23.31 3.01
C GLN A 302 -6.71 22.56 3.16
N SER A 303 -6.68 21.33 3.69
CA SER A 303 -7.86 20.45 3.77
C SER A 303 -9.08 21.06 4.48
N ARG A 304 -8.88 22.00 5.42
CA ARG A 304 -9.97 22.66 6.18
C ARG A 304 -10.59 23.87 5.48
N LYS A 305 -10.03 24.34 4.36
CA LYS A 305 -10.44 25.60 3.71
C LYS A 305 -10.89 25.41 2.26
N ASN A 306 -11.68 24.37 2.00
CA ASN A 306 -12.45 24.15 0.77
C ASN A 306 -11.70 24.55 -0.52
N GLY A 307 -10.56 23.90 -0.78
CA GLY A 307 -9.82 24.10 -2.03
C GLY A 307 -8.73 25.16 -1.99
N GLN A 308 -8.48 25.81 -0.86
CA GLN A 308 -7.34 26.73 -0.73
C GLN A 308 -6.01 25.96 -0.70
N ILE A 309 -4.98 26.59 -1.24
CA ILE A 309 -3.61 26.06 -1.23
C ILE A 309 -2.71 27.02 -0.45
N MET A 310 -1.67 26.47 0.16
CA MET A 310 -0.53 27.25 0.61
C MET A 310 0.30 27.71 -0.60
N PRO A 311 1.20 28.71 -0.45
CA PRO A 311 2.16 29.08 -1.47
C PRO A 311 2.88 27.85 -2.06
N ALA A 312 2.60 27.57 -3.33
CA ALA A 312 3.35 26.57 -4.07
C ALA A 312 4.79 27.04 -4.24
N TYR A 313 5.74 26.10 -4.29
CA TYR A 313 7.14 26.40 -4.54
C TYR A 313 7.75 25.42 -5.55
N VAL A 314 8.78 25.87 -6.26
CA VAL A 314 9.52 25.04 -7.23
C VAL A 314 10.86 24.65 -6.65
N ARG A 315 11.13 23.36 -6.60
CA ARG A 315 12.41 22.79 -6.24
C ARG A 315 13.19 22.47 -7.51
N ILE A 316 14.41 22.99 -7.62
CA ILE A 316 15.25 22.80 -8.81
C ILE A 316 16.66 22.34 -8.42
N ARG A 317 17.19 21.37 -9.16
CA ARG A 317 18.57 20.92 -9.09
C ARG A 317 19.23 21.03 -10.46
N HIS A 318 20.33 21.75 -10.51
CA HIS A 318 21.22 21.79 -11.67
C HIS A 318 22.35 20.78 -11.52
N ALA A 319 22.64 20.07 -12.60
CA ALA A 319 23.78 19.18 -12.71
C ALA A 319 24.78 19.72 -13.74
N GLU A 320 26.04 19.35 -13.59
CA GLU A 320 27.15 19.80 -14.41
C GLU A 320 27.66 18.66 -15.29
N ILE A 321 27.94 18.97 -16.56
CA ILE A 321 28.46 17.99 -17.50
C ILE A 321 29.47 18.60 -18.45
N GLN A 322 30.54 17.85 -18.74
CA GLN A 322 31.44 18.23 -19.82
C GLN A 322 30.73 18.14 -21.17
N ARG A 323 31.02 19.08 -22.07
CA ARG A 323 30.40 19.16 -23.39
C ARG A 323 30.72 17.92 -24.23
N ASN A 324 29.77 16.98 -24.25
CA ASN A 324 29.79 15.80 -25.11
C ASN A 324 28.42 15.71 -25.84
N PRO A 325 28.36 15.97 -27.15
CA PRO A 325 27.10 16.12 -27.89
C PRO A 325 26.22 14.87 -27.89
N GLU A 326 26.84 13.68 -27.86
CA GLU A 326 26.14 12.39 -27.92
C GLU A 326 25.67 11.88 -26.55
N LYS A 327 26.06 12.55 -25.46
CA LYS A 327 25.70 12.12 -24.12
C LYS A 327 24.20 12.29 -23.88
N GLN A 328 23.57 11.21 -23.43
CA GLN A 328 22.19 11.22 -22.95
C GLN A 328 22.14 11.70 -21.51
N LEU A 329 21.21 12.61 -21.24
CA LEU A 329 20.97 13.21 -19.93
C LEU A 329 19.60 12.77 -19.44
N LEU A 330 19.51 12.35 -18.18
CA LEU A 330 18.25 12.09 -17.51
C LEU A 330 17.72 13.41 -16.94
N VAL A 331 16.49 13.76 -17.29
CA VAL A 331 15.79 14.93 -16.73
C VAL A 331 14.50 14.47 -16.08
N GLU A 332 14.24 14.97 -14.87
CA GLU A 332 13.05 14.69 -14.09
C GLU A 332 12.17 15.93 -13.95
N PHE A 333 10.89 15.79 -14.26
CA PHE A 333 9.87 16.81 -14.04
C PHE A 333 8.71 16.25 -13.24
N ALA A 334 8.35 16.90 -12.14
CA ALA A 334 7.25 16.47 -11.28
C ALA A 334 6.36 17.62 -10.80
N ILE A 335 5.08 17.31 -10.58
CA ILE A 335 4.12 18.15 -9.87
C ILE A 335 3.48 17.28 -8.79
N THR A 336 3.72 17.64 -7.53
CA THR A 336 3.30 16.85 -6.37
C THR A 336 2.42 17.67 -5.43
N TYR A 337 1.43 16.99 -4.85
CA TYR A 337 0.49 17.59 -3.92
C TYR A 337 0.65 16.98 -2.54
N HIS A 338 0.52 17.79 -1.50
CA HIS A 338 0.68 17.35 -0.11
C HIS A 338 -0.41 17.97 0.77
N THR A 339 -0.73 17.35 1.89
CA THR A 339 -1.61 17.91 2.94
C THR A 339 -0.85 18.02 4.25
N ASN A 340 -1.34 18.77 5.25
CA ASN A 340 -0.70 18.75 6.56
C ASN A 340 -1.12 17.49 7.33
N GLU A 341 -0.18 16.56 7.47
CA GLU A 341 -0.42 15.10 7.55
C GLU A 341 -0.65 14.52 8.96
N SER A 342 -0.76 15.31 10.01
CA SER A 342 -0.70 14.77 11.38
C SER A 342 -1.96 14.01 11.84
N GLN A 343 -3.14 14.33 11.29
CA GLN A 343 -4.39 13.79 11.87
C GLN A 343 -4.70 12.36 11.40
N PHE A 344 -4.43 12.03 10.14
CA PHE A 344 -4.83 10.73 9.57
C PHE A 344 -4.03 9.55 10.16
N PHE A 345 -2.70 9.68 10.23
CA PHE A 345 -1.84 8.66 10.84
C PHE A 345 -2.09 8.49 12.33
N LEU A 346 -2.36 9.58 13.05
CA LEU A 346 -2.74 9.52 14.45
C LEU A 346 -4.00 8.66 14.66
N TYR A 347 -5.00 8.76 13.78
CA TYR A 347 -6.20 7.91 13.87
C TYR A 347 -5.90 6.44 13.60
N ILE A 348 -5.03 6.13 12.64
CA ILE A 348 -4.59 4.74 12.39
C ILE A 348 -3.86 4.19 13.62
N GLU A 349 -2.93 4.94 14.21
CA GLU A 349 -2.18 4.52 15.40
C GLU A 349 -3.11 4.27 16.60
N ILE A 350 -4.07 5.17 16.84
CA ILE A 350 -5.07 5.00 17.91
C ILE A 350 -5.93 3.75 17.66
N ALA A 351 -6.39 3.55 16.43
CA ALA A 351 -7.19 2.38 16.07
C ALA A 351 -6.40 1.08 16.24
N LEU A 352 -5.15 1.03 15.76
CA LEU A 352 -4.26 -0.12 15.92
C LEU A 352 -4.04 -0.45 17.39
N PHE A 353 -3.79 0.54 18.24
CA PHE A 353 -3.62 0.32 19.67
C PHE A 353 -4.89 -0.25 20.31
N ALA A 354 -6.05 0.35 20.04
CA ALA A 354 -7.32 -0.09 20.61
C ALA A 354 -7.68 -1.54 20.18
N PHE A 355 -7.54 -1.84 18.88
CA PHE A 355 -7.84 -3.18 18.38
C PHE A 355 -6.80 -4.22 18.76
N ALA A 356 -5.53 -3.86 18.95
CA ALA A 356 -4.51 -4.79 19.46
C ALA A 356 -4.81 -5.22 20.91
N VAL A 357 -5.25 -4.30 21.77
CA VAL A 357 -5.67 -4.66 23.15
C VAL A 357 -6.87 -5.60 23.13
N LEU A 358 -7.87 -5.31 22.27
CA LEU A 358 -9.04 -6.18 22.11
C LEU A 358 -8.66 -7.55 21.50
N SER A 359 -7.73 -7.57 20.54
CA SER A 359 -7.18 -8.79 19.94
C SER A 359 -6.61 -9.71 21.01
N PHE A 360 -5.75 -9.17 21.88
CA PHE A 360 -5.13 -9.95 22.95
C PHE A 360 -6.15 -10.55 23.91
N ILE A 361 -7.17 -9.78 24.31
CA ILE A 361 -8.24 -10.28 25.18
C ILE A 361 -8.99 -11.43 24.49
N PHE A 362 -9.32 -11.27 23.21
CA PHE A 362 -10.03 -12.30 22.45
C PHE A 362 -9.17 -13.55 22.21
N ALA A 363 -7.87 -13.38 21.93
CA ALA A 363 -6.90 -14.46 21.82
C ALA A 363 -6.75 -15.23 23.15
N ALA A 364 -6.73 -14.52 24.29
CA ALA A 364 -6.70 -15.12 25.62
C ALA A 364 -7.94 -15.96 25.91
N ILE A 365 -9.12 -15.47 25.54
CA ILE A 365 -10.39 -16.20 25.65
C ILE A 365 -10.33 -17.48 24.79
N ARG A 366 -9.89 -17.40 23.53
CA ARG A 366 -9.76 -18.57 22.65
C ARG A 366 -8.73 -19.58 23.16
N ALA A 367 -7.60 -19.11 23.68
CA ALA A 367 -6.56 -19.97 24.26
C ALA A 367 -7.08 -20.69 25.51
N TYR A 368 -7.84 -19.99 26.36
CA TYR A 368 -8.50 -20.58 27.52
C TYR A 368 -9.53 -21.63 27.12
N SER A 369 -10.41 -21.33 26.16
CA SER A 369 -11.39 -22.26 25.59
C SER A 369 -10.70 -23.52 25.03
N TRP A 370 -9.63 -23.33 24.24
CA TRP A 370 -8.80 -24.44 23.74
C TRP A 370 -8.22 -25.31 24.86
N GLY A 371 -7.70 -24.69 25.93
CA GLY A 371 -7.17 -25.39 27.10
C GLY A 371 -8.23 -26.25 27.78
N LYS A 372 -9.43 -25.70 27.96
CA LYS A 372 -10.59 -26.41 28.53
C LYS A 372 -11.03 -27.59 27.64
N ARG A 373 -11.19 -27.37 26.33
CA ARG A 373 -11.50 -28.40 25.31
C ARG A 373 -10.45 -29.51 25.22
N SER A 374 -9.22 -29.20 25.63
CA SER A 374 -8.11 -30.17 25.71
C SER A 374 -8.01 -30.88 27.07
N GLY A 375 -8.92 -30.61 28.01
CA GLY A 375 -8.95 -31.22 29.34
C GLY A 375 -7.90 -30.69 30.33
N LYS A 376 -7.22 -29.58 29.99
CA LYS A 376 -6.18 -28.98 30.82
C LYS A 376 -6.80 -28.12 31.91
N MET A 377 -6.35 -28.32 33.15
CA MET A 377 -6.83 -27.53 34.30
C MET A 377 -5.88 -26.39 34.69
N ILE A 378 -4.68 -26.35 34.10
CA ILE A 378 -3.65 -25.35 34.38
C ILE A 378 -3.12 -24.83 33.05
N ILE A 379 -2.81 -23.53 32.99
CA ILE A 379 -2.15 -22.90 31.84
C ILE A 379 -0.72 -23.46 31.75
N ASP A 380 -0.47 -24.26 30.72
CA ASP A 380 0.84 -24.83 30.42
C ASP A 380 1.53 -24.11 29.25
N GLY A 381 2.79 -24.47 28.96
CA GLY A 381 3.54 -23.90 27.85
C GLY A 381 2.85 -24.05 26.49
N ALA A 382 2.11 -25.14 26.28
CA ALA A 382 1.33 -25.35 25.06
C ALA A 382 0.13 -24.39 24.95
N THR A 383 -0.52 -24.04 26.06
CA THR A 383 -1.58 -23.02 26.10
C THR A 383 -1.02 -21.64 25.78
N LEU A 384 0.19 -21.32 26.25
CA LEU A 384 0.90 -20.09 25.89
C LEU A 384 1.28 -20.04 24.39
N ILE A 385 1.72 -21.16 23.82
CA ILE A 385 1.99 -21.24 22.37
C ILE A 385 0.68 -21.02 21.58
N LYS A 386 -0.43 -21.62 22.02
CA LYS A 386 -1.74 -21.42 21.39
C LYS A 386 -2.23 -19.99 21.50
N LEU A 387 -1.99 -19.32 22.62
CA LEU A 387 -2.25 -17.88 22.77
C LEU A 387 -1.53 -17.06 21.69
N ILE A 388 -0.24 -17.32 21.47
CA ILE A 388 0.55 -16.62 20.45
C ILE A 388 -0.02 -16.90 19.05
N LEU A 389 -0.36 -18.14 18.73
CA LEU A 389 -0.91 -18.50 17.42
C LEU A 389 -2.28 -17.86 17.15
N PHE A 390 -3.18 -17.86 18.15
CA PHE A 390 -4.47 -17.17 18.06
C PHE A 390 -4.30 -15.65 17.98
N GLU A 391 -3.32 -15.09 18.69
CA GLU A 391 -3.01 -13.66 18.57
C GLU A 391 -2.48 -13.33 17.18
N CYS A 392 -1.61 -14.16 16.58
CA CYS A 392 -1.18 -13.97 15.19
C CYS A 392 -2.36 -13.96 14.20
N GLU A 393 -3.34 -14.85 14.39
CA GLU A 393 -4.56 -14.91 13.60
C GLU A 393 -5.36 -13.60 13.70
N ILE A 394 -5.76 -13.22 14.90
CA ILE A 394 -6.63 -12.06 15.11
C ILE A 394 -5.91 -10.75 14.75
N LEU A 395 -4.63 -10.62 15.15
CA LEU A 395 -3.83 -9.43 14.87
C LEU A 395 -3.58 -9.23 13.37
N SER A 396 -3.41 -10.32 12.60
CA SER A 396 -3.28 -10.23 11.15
C SER A 396 -4.54 -9.66 10.50
N ASP A 397 -5.73 -10.07 10.96
CA ASP A 397 -7.00 -9.58 10.44
C ASP A 397 -7.25 -8.13 10.86
N VAL A 398 -6.88 -7.75 12.10
CA VAL A 398 -6.92 -6.37 12.58
C VAL A 398 -6.01 -5.47 11.75
N PHE A 399 -4.75 -5.86 11.52
CA PHE A 399 -3.82 -5.06 10.72
C PHE A 399 -4.31 -4.93 9.27
N LEU A 400 -4.79 -6.02 8.67
CA LEU A 400 -5.36 -5.95 7.32
C LEU A 400 -6.54 -4.97 7.30
N PHE A 401 -7.49 -5.08 8.22
CA PHE A 401 -8.68 -4.25 8.25
C PHE A 401 -8.35 -2.76 8.49
N VAL A 402 -7.51 -2.46 9.49
CA VAL A 402 -7.18 -1.09 9.89
C VAL A 402 -6.28 -0.39 8.86
N ILE A 403 -5.51 -1.12 8.05
CA ILE A 403 -4.67 -0.52 7.01
C ILE A 403 -5.38 -0.47 5.66
N LEU A 404 -6.04 -1.57 5.25
CA LEU A 404 -6.69 -1.67 3.95
C LEU A 404 -7.91 -0.74 3.87
N THR A 405 -8.73 -0.66 4.93
CA THR A 405 -9.96 0.15 4.89
C THR A 405 -9.68 1.65 4.69
N PRO A 406 -8.78 2.30 5.47
CA PRO A 406 -8.45 3.71 5.25
C PRO A 406 -7.70 3.93 3.94
N THR A 407 -6.88 2.96 3.50
CA THR A 407 -6.21 3.04 2.19
C THR A 407 -7.20 3.07 1.04
N LEU A 408 -8.14 2.12 1.02
CA LEU A 408 -9.22 2.06 0.03
C LEU A 408 -10.04 3.35 0.07
N PHE A 409 -10.44 3.78 1.27
CA PHE A 409 -11.19 5.02 1.47
C PHE A 409 -10.45 6.22 0.88
N THR A 410 -9.18 6.44 1.21
CA THR A 410 -8.41 7.59 0.74
C THR A 410 -8.22 7.57 -0.78
N VAL A 411 -7.95 6.42 -1.40
CA VAL A 411 -7.75 6.32 -2.86
C VAL A 411 -9.07 6.59 -3.61
N PHE A 412 -10.19 6.00 -3.17
CA PHE A 412 -11.49 6.24 -3.80
C PHE A 412 -12.02 7.65 -3.52
N ALA A 413 -11.88 8.16 -2.30
CA ALA A 413 -12.24 9.53 -1.96
C ALA A 413 -11.41 10.53 -2.77
N TYR A 414 -10.11 10.26 -2.96
CA TYR A 414 -9.25 11.10 -3.79
C TYR A 414 -9.73 11.18 -5.23
N LYS A 415 -10.24 10.08 -5.79
CA LYS A 415 -10.76 10.02 -7.16
C LYS A 415 -12.14 10.65 -7.32
N MET A 416 -13.00 10.53 -6.32
CA MET A 416 -14.38 10.98 -6.38
C MET A 416 -14.60 12.43 -5.90
N GLN A 417 -13.62 13.03 -5.21
CA GLN A 417 -13.75 14.40 -4.71
C GLN A 417 -13.71 15.45 -5.83
N GLN A 418 -14.49 16.52 -5.67
CA GLN A 418 -14.43 17.72 -6.52
C GLN A 418 -13.63 18.85 -5.88
N ILE A 419 -13.60 18.90 -4.54
CA ILE A 419 -12.82 19.85 -3.75
C ILE A 419 -11.63 19.07 -3.19
N PRO A 420 -10.40 19.57 -3.33
CA PRO A 420 -9.21 18.87 -2.84
C PRO A 420 -9.20 18.90 -1.31
N GLN A 421 -9.59 17.78 -0.70
CA GLN A 421 -9.56 17.58 0.75
C GLN A 421 -8.60 16.45 1.13
N TYR A 422 -8.67 15.35 0.38
CA TYR A 422 -7.85 14.17 0.53
C TYR A 422 -6.72 14.19 -0.50
N VAL A 423 -5.53 13.75 -0.11
CA VAL A 423 -4.39 13.57 -1.02
C VAL A 423 -3.85 12.17 -0.79
N ILE A 424 -3.23 11.60 -1.82
CA ILE A 424 -2.59 10.29 -1.71
C ILE A 424 -1.37 10.40 -0.79
N PHE A 425 -1.08 9.29 -0.10
CA PHE A 425 0.02 9.15 0.83
C PHE A 425 1.37 9.56 0.26
N ASN A 426 2.18 10.19 1.10
CA ASN A 426 3.57 10.52 0.80
C ASN A 426 4.45 9.25 0.79
N SER A 427 5.64 9.31 0.19
CA SER A 427 6.54 8.15 0.04
C SER A 427 6.90 7.50 1.38
N LYS A 428 7.15 8.29 2.43
CA LYS A 428 7.47 7.76 3.77
C LYS A 428 6.27 7.06 4.42
N GLN A 429 5.08 7.62 4.21
CA GLN A 429 3.84 7.06 4.72
C GLN A 429 3.51 5.74 4.03
N GLU A 430 3.70 5.70 2.71
CA GLU A 430 3.57 4.49 1.91
C GLU A 430 4.51 3.39 2.42
N GLU A 431 5.79 3.69 2.70
CA GLU A 431 6.74 2.72 3.26
C GLU A 431 6.28 2.14 4.61
N ILE A 432 5.78 2.99 5.51
CA ILE A 432 5.24 2.56 6.82
C ILE A 432 4.04 1.62 6.62
N LEU A 433 3.08 2.01 5.78
CA LEU A 433 1.86 1.21 5.53
C LEU A 433 2.19 -0.12 4.84
N LEU A 434 3.13 -0.12 3.89
CA LEU A 434 3.62 -1.34 3.24
C LEU A 434 4.29 -2.29 4.24
N THR A 435 5.02 -1.76 5.22
CA THR A 435 5.63 -2.56 6.28
C THR A 435 4.56 -3.28 7.11
N TYR A 436 3.46 -2.61 7.47
CA TYR A 436 2.34 -3.24 8.17
C TYR A 436 1.67 -4.35 7.33
N ILE A 437 1.49 -4.12 6.02
CA ILE A 437 0.94 -5.14 5.12
C ILE A 437 1.88 -6.35 5.04
N LEU A 438 3.19 -6.13 4.95
CA LEU A 438 4.17 -7.21 4.95
C LEU A 438 4.09 -8.03 6.26
N VAL A 439 4.06 -7.37 7.42
CA VAL A 439 3.89 -8.05 8.71
C VAL A 439 2.58 -8.85 8.73
N THR A 440 1.49 -8.27 8.23
CA THR A 440 0.18 -8.93 8.12
C THR A 440 0.26 -10.21 7.29
N THR A 441 0.93 -10.17 6.14
CA THR A 441 1.08 -11.37 5.28
C THR A 441 1.87 -12.49 5.97
N VAL A 442 2.91 -12.15 6.75
CA VAL A 442 3.69 -13.13 7.50
C VAL A 442 2.85 -13.75 8.63
N LEU A 443 2.13 -12.92 9.39
CA LEU A 443 1.24 -13.40 10.45
C LEU A 443 0.13 -14.31 9.88
N LYS A 444 -0.48 -13.93 8.75
CA LYS A 444 -1.52 -14.74 8.11
C LYS A 444 -0.97 -16.05 7.56
N LEU A 445 0.29 -16.10 7.11
CA LEU A 445 0.94 -17.35 6.73
C LEU A 445 1.07 -18.31 7.92
N ILE A 446 1.47 -17.80 9.09
CA ILE A 446 1.53 -18.60 10.34
C ILE A 446 0.13 -19.13 10.69
N THR A 447 -0.89 -18.29 10.58
CA THR A 447 -2.29 -18.70 10.80
C THR A 447 -2.73 -19.80 9.85
N LEU A 448 -2.43 -19.69 8.54
CA LEU A 448 -2.78 -20.72 7.58
C LEU A 448 -2.11 -22.07 7.91
N LEU A 449 -0.85 -22.05 8.33
CA LEU A 449 -0.15 -23.25 8.80
C LEU A 449 -0.79 -23.83 10.06
N HIS A 450 -1.20 -22.98 11.00
CA HIS A 450 -1.90 -23.40 12.22
C HIS A 450 -3.28 -24.01 11.91
N CYS A 451 -4.06 -23.41 11.00
CA CYS A 451 -5.33 -23.98 10.53
C CYS A 451 -5.12 -25.33 9.84
N ASN A 452 -4.15 -25.45 8.94
CA ASN A 452 -3.84 -26.73 8.27
C ASN A 452 -3.41 -27.80 9.28
N ALA A 453 -2.59 -27.45 10.26
CA ALA A 453 -2.22 -28.37 11.33
C ALA A 453 -3.44 -28.83 12.13
N HIS A 454 -4.38 -27.93 12.43
CA HIS A 454 -5.63 -28.29 13.11
C HIS A 454 -6.50 -29.23 12.28
N LEU A 455 -6.61 -29.00 10.97
CA LEU A 455 -7.34 -29.89 10.05
C LEU A 455 -6.74 -31.31 10.05
N ILE A 456 -5.42 -31.42 9.94
CA ILE A 456 -4.71 -32.70 9.95
C ILE A 456 -4.86 -33.45 11.29
N LEU A 457 -4.92 -32.72 12.40
CA LEU A 457 -5.00 -33.31 13.74
C LEU A 457 -6.42 -33.71 14.16
N THR A 458 -7.45 -33.34 13.38
CA THR A 458 -8.84 -33.68 13.68
C THR A 458 -9.06 -35.17 13.50
N LYS A 459 -9.45 -35.88 14.56
CA LYS A 459 -9.71 -37.33 14.50
C LYS A 459 -11.19 -37.56 14.19
N THR A 460 -11.48 -38.25 13.09
CA THR A 460 -12.85 -38.55 12.64
C THR A 460 -13.13 -40.05 12.75
N PHE A 461 -14.28 -40.40 13.31
CA PHE A 461 -14.71 -41.78 13.52
C PHE A 461 -16.09 -41.98 12.92
N PHE A 462 -16.23 -43.07 12.15
CA PHE A 462 -17.49 -43.50 11.55
C PHE A 462 -18.06 -44.64 12.38
N ILE A 463 -19.21 -44.42 12.99
CA ILE A 463 -19.90 -45.38 13.85
C ILE A 463 -20.94 -46.11 13.01
N ASP A 464 -20.75 -47.40 12.76
CA ASP A 464 -21.70 -48.23 12.02
C ASP A 464 -22.68 -48.89 12.98
N TRP A 465 -23.96 -48.59 12.82
CA TRP A 465 -25.04 -49.10 13.67
C TRP A 465 -25.59 -50.45 13.20
N GLU A 466 -25.17 -50.95 12.04
CA GLU A 466 -25.65 -52.20 11.47
C GLU A 466 -25.19 -53.40 12.31
N ARG A 467 -26.11 -54.33 12.59
CA ARG A 467 -25.84 -55.50 13.44
C ARG A 467 -25.70 -56.76 12.60
N PRO A 468 -24.83 -57.72 13.00
CA PRO A 468 -24.72 -59.00 12.31
C PRO A 468 -26.06 -59.75 12.36
N HIS A 469 -26.50 -60.25 11.20
CA HIS A 469 -27.80 -60.90 11.05
C HIS A 469 -27.69 -62.41 11.21
N VAL A 470 -28.57 -62.99 12.02
CA VAL A 470 -28.70 -64.44 12.22
C VAL A 470 -29.76 -64.96 11.24
N THR A 471 -29.34 -65.62 10.17
CA THR A 471 -30.24 -66.34 9.26
C THR A 471 -30.32 -67.82 9.64
N PHE A 472 -31.54 -68.33 9.80
CA PHE A 472 -31.80 -69.76 10.02
C PHE A 472 -32.04 -70.43 8.66
N LYS A 473 -31.15 -71.34 8.26
CA LYS A 473 -31.35 -72.15 7.06
C LYS A 473 -32.43 -73.19 7.30
N THR A 474 -33.65 -72.92 6.83
CA THR A 474 -34.71 -73.93 6.78
C THR A 474 -34.46 -74.85 5.59
N ASN A 475 -33.83 -76.00 5.83
CA ASN A 475 -33.76 -77.07 4.83
C ASN A 475 -35.16 -77.67 4.64
N ASN A 476 -35.91 -77.21 3.64
CA ASN A 476 -37.24 -77.73 3.27
C ASN A 476 -37.22 -79.15 2.66
N LYS A 477 -36.30 -80.03 3.07
CA LYS A 477 -36.18 -81.41 2.58
C LYS A 477 -35.84 -82.43 3.67
N ALA A 478 -36.67 -82.54 4.71
CA ALA A 478 -36.86 -83.79 5.48
C ALA A 478 -38.00 -83.62 6.51
N PRO A 479 -38.79 -84.67 6.80
CA PRO A 479 -39.83 -84.59 7.82
C PRO A 479 -39.23 -84.59 9.23
N VAL A 480 -40.04 -84.06 10.16
CA VAL A 480 -39.75 -83.79 11.57
C VAL A 480 -39.15 -84.99 12.30
N SER A 481 -37.85 -84.91 12.63
CA SER A 481 -37.23 -85.67 13.72
C SER A 481 -36.63 -84.70 14.74
N SER A 482 -36.89 -84.95 16.01
CA SER A 482 -36.72 -84.05 17.16
C SER A 482 -35.28 -83.85 17.66
N ASP A 483 -34.30 -83.75 16.76
CA ASP A 483 -32.92 -83.36 17.09
C ASP A 483 -32.23 -82.80 15.84
N VAL A 484 -32.52 -81.54 15.50
CA VAL A 484 -31.75 -80.79 14.50
C VAL A 484 -31.23 -79.54 15.20
N ARG A 485 -29.92 -79.49 15.43
CA ARG A 485 -29.23 -78.21 15.64
C ARG A 485 -29.42 -77.43 14.35
N GLU A 486 -30.25 -76.40 14.38
CA GLU A 486 -30.39 -75.48 13.26
C GLU A 486 -29.03 -74.84 12.99
N ASP A 487 -28.50 -75.02 11.78
CA ASP A 487 -27.29 -74.32 11.34
C ASP A 487 -27.63 -72.83 11.23
N VAL A 488 -27.14 -72.07 12.20
CA VAL A 488 -27.24 -70.62 12.28
C VAL A 488 -26.13 -70.00 11.43
N ASP A 489 -26.49 -69.35 10.33
CA ASP A 489 -25.56 -68.54 9.55
C ASP A 489 -25.62 -67.09 10.02
N ILE A 490 -24.50 -66.57 10.51
CA ILE A 490 -24.35 -65.17 10.93
C ILE A 490 -23.73 -64.37 9.78
N ALA A 491 -24.54 -63.56 9.10
CA ALA A 491 -24.07 -62.62 8.08
C ALA A 491 -23.50 -61.37 8.76
N GLN A 492 -22.24 -61.06 8.48
CA GLN A 492 -21.57 -59.87 9.01
C GLN A 492 -21.99 -58.62 8.22
N PRO A 493 -22.04 -57.43 8.85
CA PRO A 493 -22.32 -56.16 8.17
C PRO A 493 -21.30 -55.87 7.06
N VAL A 494 -21.77 -55.22 5.98
CA VAL A 494 -20.90 -54.90 4.85
C VAL A 494 -20.30 -53.50 4.99
N ILE A 495 -18.98 -53.38 4.78
CA ILE A 495 -18.21 -52.15 5.03
C ILE A 495 -18.38 -51.04 3.98
N TRP A 496 -18.97 -51.32 2.82
CA TRP A 496 -19.05 -50.36 1.70
C TRP A 496 -19.78 -49.05 2.07
N ARG A 497 -20.79 -49.13 2.96
CA ARG A 497 -21.51 -47.96 3.48
C ARG A 497 -20.56 -46.96 4.14
N THR A 498 -19.65 -47.47 4.98
CA THR A 498 -18.63 -46.67 5.66
C THR A 498 -17.66 -46.03 4.68
N TYR A 499 -17.23 -46.76 3.64
CA TYR A 499 -16.38 -46.19 2.60
C TYR A 499 -17.08 -45.09 1.81
N LEU A 500 -18.37 -45.25 1.51
CA LEU A 500 -19.15 -44.26 0.78
C LEU A 500 -19.29 -42.97 1.59
N VAL A 501 -19.70 -43.08 2.86
CA VAL A 501 -19.80 -41.92 3.77
C VAL A 501 -18.42 -41.27 3.98
N ALA A 502 -17.36 -42.05 4.13
CA ALA A 502 -16.00 -41.54 4.30
C ALA A 502 -15.49 -40.81 3.06
N ASN A 503 -15.82 -41.29 1.86
CA ASN A 503 -15.45 -40.61 0.61
C ASN A 503 -16.12 -39.24 0.51
N GLU A 504 -17.44 -39.19 0.70
CA GLU A 504 -18.19 -37.92 0.68
C GLU A 504 -17.71 -36.96 1.77
N TRP A 505 -17.34 -37.48 2.95
CA TRP A 505 -16.79 -36.67 4.03
C TRP A 505 -15.44 -36.05 3.65
N ASN A 506 -14.58 -36.83 2.99
CA ASN A 506 -13.30 -36.34 2.50
C ASN A 506 -13.47 -35.25 1.44
N GLU A 507 -14.44 -35.38 0.53
CA GLU A 507 -14.75 -34.35 -0.47
C GLU A 507 -15.23 -33.03 0.17
N LEU A 508 -15.97 -33.10 1.28
CA LEU A 508 -16.42 -31.92 2.00
C LEU A 508 -15.32 -31.16 2.76
N GLN A 509 -14.20 -31.81 3.11
CA GLN A 509 -13.10 -31.15 3.83
C GLN A 509 -12.45 -30.02 3.02
N ASP A 510 -12.43 -30.15 1.70
CA ASP A 510 -11.89 -29.14 0.77
C ASP A 510 -12.97 -28.27 0.12
N TYR A 511 -14.22 -28.34 0.60
CA TYR A 511 -15.31 -27.55 0.05
C TYR A 511 -15.08 -26.04 0.24
N ARG A 512 -15.04 -25.31 -0.87
CA ARG A 512 -14.92 -23.84 -0.87
C ARG A 512 -16.11 -23.21 -1.58
N LYS A 513 -16.65 -22.15 -0.99
CA LYS A 513 -17.72 -21.35 -1.63
C LYS A 513 -17.24 -20.53 -2.82
N THR A 514 -15.92 -20.29 -2.93
CA THR A 514 -15.30 -19.54 -4.03
C THR A 514 -14.29 -20.40 -4.79
N SER A 515 -14.15 -20.16 -6.10
CA SER A 515 -13.18 -20.86 -6.94
C SER A 515 -11.96 -19.98 -7.19
N VAL A 516 -10.79 -20.42 -6.69
CA VAL A 516 -9.52 -19.69 -6.86
C VAL A 516 -9.13 -19.56 -8.33
N GLY A 517 -9.34 -20.62 -9.14
CA GLY A 517 -9.05 -20.57 -10.57
C GLY A 517 -9.90 -19.54 -11.32
N LEU A 518 -11.21 -19.54 -11.08
CA LEU A 518 -12.13 -18.56 -11.69
C LEU A 518 -11.81 -17.13 -11.22
N GLN A 519 -11.48 -16.96 -9.93
CA GLN A 519 -11.05 -15.69 -9.36
C GLN A 519 -9.85 -15.13 -10.12
N MET A 520 -8.78 -15.92 -10.30
CA MET A 520 -7.55 -15.45 -10.96
C MET A 520 -7.77 -15.13 -12.44
N ILE A 521 -8.51 -15.95 -13.18
CA ILE A 521 -8.82 -15.70 -14.60
C ILE A 521 -9.62 -14.39 -14.74
N THR A 522 -10.63 -14.19 -13.88
CA THR A 522 -11.44 -12.98 -13.89
C THR A 522 -10.60 -11.75 -13.54
N MET A 523 -9.72 -11.84 -12.54
CA MET A 523 -8.81 -10.76 -12.17
C MET A 523 -7.89 -10.36 -13.33
N ILE A 524 -7.30 -11.32 -14.03
CA ILE A 524 -6.43 -11.05 -15.19
C ILE A 524 -7.22 -10.36 -16.32
N ALA A 525 -8.44 -10.82 -16.60
CA ALA A 525 -9.31 -10.19 -17.59
C ALA A 525 -9.68 -8.75 -17.19
N LEU A 526 -10.09 -8.52 -15.94
CA LEU A 526 -10.45 -7.19 -15.46
C LEU A 526 -9.25 -6.23 -15.44
N LEU A 527 -8.09 -6.66 -14.94
CA LEU A 527 -6.92 -5.80 -14.83
C LEU A 527 -6.25 -5.52 -16.18
N ASN A 528 -5.95 -6.55 -16.96
CA ASN A 528 -5.14 -6.42 -18.18
C ASN A 528 -5.97 -6.23 -19.45
N TRP A 529 -7.08 -6.97 -19.62
CA TRP A 529 -7.91 -6.83 -20.83
C TRP A 529 -8.75 -5.55 -20.78
N LEU A 530 -9.46 -5.30 -19.68
CA LEU A 530 -10.26 -4.07 -19.51
C LEU A 530 -9.42 -2.87 -19.07
N LYS A 531 -8.12 -3.06 -18.80
CA LYS A 531 -7.19 -2.00 -18.39
C LYS A 531 -7.64 -1.25 -17.13
N LEU A 532 -8.32 -1.94 -16.22
CA LEU A 532 -8.68 -1.38 -14.90
C LEU A 532 -7.45 -1.12 -14.02
N GLU A 533 -6.30 -1.72 -14.32
CA GLU A 533 -5.02 -1.39 -13.69
C GLU A 533 -4.67 0.11 -13.80
N ASN A 534 -5.07 0.75 -14.91
CA ASN A 534 -4.83 2.18 -15.12
C ASN A 534 -5.60 3.06 -14.14
N TRP A 535 -6.63 2.53 -13.47
CA TRP A 535 -7.33 3.26 -12.40
C TRP A 535 -6.44 3.49 -11.19
N ALA A 536 -5.30 2.78 -11.04
CA ALA A 536 -4.32 3.08 -10.00
C ALA A 536 -3.61 4.44 -10.21
N ALA A 537 -3.66 5.02 -11.42
CA ALA A 537 -3.03 6.30 -11.69
C ALA A 537 -3.56 7.42 -10.78
N ILE A 538 -2.64 8.26 -10.27
CA ILE A 538 -2.95 9.31 -9.30
C ILE A 538 -3.49 10.55 -10.02
N THR A 539 -4.78 10.46 -10.35
CA THR A 539 -5.55 11.48 -11.06
C THR A 539 -6.92 11.63 -10.41
N PRO A 540 -7.46 12.87 -10.36
CA PRO A 540 -8.85 13.07 -10.01
C PRO A 540 -9.75 12.51 -11.13
N GLY A 541 -10.82 11.82 -10.73
CA GLY A 541 -11.69 11.09 -11.65
C GLY A 541 -11.07 9.80 -12.20
N LEU A 542 -11.65 9.32 -13.30
CA LEU A 542 -11.27 8.08 -13.99
C LEU A 542 -10.60 8.35 -15.35
N ASN A 543 -10.44 9.62 -15.74
CA ASN A 543 -9.80 9.99 -17.00
C ASN A 543 -8.28 10.01 -16.79
N ILE A 544 -7.58 9.08 -17.44
CA ILE A 544 -6.14 8.86 -17.24
C ILE A 544 -5.32 9.64 -18.28
N PRO A 545 -4.52 10.64 -17.89
CA PRO A 545 -3.52 11.25 -18.74
C PRO A 545 -2.35 10.28 -18.98
N VAL A 546 -1.67 10.42 -20.12
CA VAL A 546 -0.58 9.52 -20.56
C VAL A 546 0.68 9.58 -19.66
N SER A 547 0.78 10.54 -18.73
CA SER A 547 2.02 10.87 -18.00
C SER A 547 1.88 10.81 -16.47
N THR A 548 0.94 10.00 -15.99
CA THR A 548 0.64 9.88 -14.55
C THR A 548 1.17 8.60 -13.98
N LYS A 549 1.79 8.70 -12.81
CA LYS A 549 2.37 7.57 -12.09
C LYS A 549 1.34 7.01 -11.09
N SER A 550 1.35 5.69 -10.91
CA SER A 550 0.69 4.99 -9.80
C SER A 550 1.68 4.80 -8.64
N THR A 551 1.18 4.83 -7.41
CA THR A 551 1.93 4.36 -6.24
C THR A 551 1.59 2.90 -5.95
N THR A 552 2.48 2.17 -5.29
CA THR A 552 2.25 0.75 -4.95
C THR A 552 0.99 0.60 -4.08
N LEU A 553 0.72 1.57 -3.21
CA LEU A 553 -0.46 1.58 -2.37
C LEU A 553 -1.76 1.85 -3.17
N SER A 554 -1.70 2.72 -4.18
CA SER A 554 -2.84 2.94 -5.09
C SER A 554 -3.15 1.71 -5.95
N GLU A 555 -2.11 1.00 -6.40
CA GLU A 555 -2.25 -0.28 -7.11
C GLU A 555 -2.86 -1.34 -6.20
N LEU A 556 -2.34 -1.49 -4.98
CA LEU A 556 -2.88 -2.41 -3.99
C LEU A 556 -4.35 -2.12 -3.72
N ALA A 557 -4.75 -0.85 -3.59
CA ALA A 557 -6.13 -0.45 -3.36
C ALA A 557 -7.07 -0.90 -4.49
N ILE A 558 -6.70 -0.64 -5.75
CA ILE A 558 -7.49 -1.02 -6.91
C ILE A 558 -7.54 -2.54 -7.07
N ILE A 559 -6.40 -3.23 -6.97
CA ILE A 559 -6.31 -4.69 -7.09
C ILE A 559 -7.14 -5.36 -5.99
N SER A 560 -6.99 -4.92 -4.74
CA SER A 560 -7.73 -5.47 -3.60
C SER A 560 -9.23 -5.22 -3.72
N SER A 561 -9.62 -4.02 -4.17
CA SER A 561 -11.03 -3.69 -4.38
C SER A 561 -11.69 -4.59 -5.44
N ILE A 562 -11.04 -4.78 -6.58
CA ILE A 562 -11.54 -5.67 -7.64
C ILE A 562 -11.57 -7.11 -7.12
N TYR A 563 -10.52 -7.58 -6.45
CA TYR A 563 -10.44 -8.93 -5.90
C TYR A 563 -11.56 -9.23 -4.91
N LEU A 564 -11.80 -8.33 -3.95
CA LEU A 564 -12.88 -8.45 -2.98
C LEU A 564 -14.25 -8.41 -3.66
N THR A 565 -14.45 -7.53 -4.63
CA THR A 565 -15.71 -7.41 -5.37
C THR A 565 -16.04 -8.71 -6.12
N VAL A 566 -15.06 -9.28 -6.85
CA VAL A 566 -15.25 -10.56 -7.54
C VAL A 566 -15.49 -11.69 -6.54
N SER A 567 -14.79 -11.70 -5.41
CA SER A 567 -14.98 -12.71 -4.36
C SER A 567 -16.39 -12.66 -3.76
N VAL A 568 -16.90 -11.46 -3.48
CA VAL A 568 -18.26 -11.25 -2.97
C VAL A 568 -19.30 -11.67 -4.01
N ILE A 569 -19.11 -11.33 -5.29
CA ILE A 569 -20.01 -11.76 -6.37
C ILE A 569 -20.02 -13.29 -6.48
N GLN A 570 -18.86 -13.94 -6.46
CA GLN A 570 -18.77 -15.41 -6.47
C GLN A 570 -19.48 -16.03 -5.28
N TRP A 571 -19.27 -15.49 -4.07
CA TRP A 571 -19.90 -15.97 -2.85
C TRP A 571 -21.43 -15.80 -2.90
N ILE A 572 -21.93 -14.62 -3.29
CA ILE A 572 -23.37 -14.38 -3.44
C ILE A 572 -23.96 -15.35 -4.45
N PHE A 573 -23.34 -15.50 -5.63
CA PHE A 573 -23.80 -16.44 -6.66
C PHE A 573 -23.84 -17.88 -6.14
N ARG A 574 -22.80 -18.32 -5.42
CA ARG A 574 -22.75 -19.67 -4.85
C ARG A 574 -23.86 -19.89 -3.82
N VAL A 575 -23.98 -19.00 -2.84
CA VAL A 575 -24.93 -19.17 -1.72
C VAL A 575 -26.37 -19.01 -2.19
N THR A 576 -26.68 -18.00 -3.01
CA THR A 576 -28.07 -17.67 -3.36
C THR A 576 -28.60 -18.47 -4.55
N ILE A 577 -27.76 -18.85 -5.50
CA ILE A 577 -28.20 -19.55 -6.71
C ILE A 577 -27.81 -21.02 -6.65
N VAL A 578 -26.54 -21.33 -6.42
CA VAL A 578 -26.07 -22.73 -6.49
C VAL A 578 -26.59 -23.54 -5.29
N GLU A 579 -26.39 -23.05 -4.07
CA GLU A 579 -26.75 -23.79 -2.86
C GLU A 579 -28.28 -23.91 -2.71
N GLN A 580 -29.03 -22.84 -2.98
CA GLN A 580 -30.49 -22.88 -2.84
C GLN A 580 -31.24 -23.63 -3.94
N LEU A 581 -30.75 -23.61 -5.19
CA LEU A 581 -31.50 -24.19 -6.32
C LEU A 581 -30.99 -25.57 -6.77
N PHE A 582 -29.72 -25.90 -6.52
CA PHE A 582 -29.08 -27.07 -7.15
C PHE A 582 -28.40 -28.03 -6.19
N LEU A 583 -27.80 -27.56 -5.09
CA LEU A 583 -26.92 -28.39 -4.25
C LEU A 583 -26.92 -27.96 -2.79
N ASP A 584 -27.42 -28.80 -1.90
CA ASP A 584 -27.19 -28.67 -0.46
C ASP A 584 -26.21 -29.76 0.03
N PRO A 585 -24.89 -29.51 -0.01
CA PRO A 585 -23.90 -30.53 0.29
C PRO A 585 -23.92 -31.00 1.75
N PHE A 586 -24.30 -30.11 2.68
CA PHE A 586 -24.31 -30.43 4.11
C PHE A 586 -25.54 -31.25 4.50
N HIS A 587 -26.74 -30.89 4.02
CA HIS A 587 -27.93 -31.72 4.24
C HIS A 587 -27.83 -33.07 3.54
N ASN A 588 -27.28 -33.11 2.32
CA ASN A 588 -27.04 -34.38 1.61
C ASN A 588 -26.13 -35.33 2.41
N MET A 589 -25.12 -34.81 3.10
CA MET A 589 -24.26 -35.61 3.97
C MET A 589 -25.02 -36.16 5.19
N ILE A 590 -25.84 -35.34 5.84
CA ILE A 590 -26.66 -35.76 7.00
C ILE A 590 -27.67 -36.84 6.56
N ASP A 591 -28.33 -36.63 5.43
CA ASP A 591 -29.24 -37.61 4.83
C ASP A 591 -28.51 -38.91 4.51
N LEU A 592 -27.34 -38.82 3.87
CA LEU A 592 -26.53 -39.99 3.54
C LEU A 592 -26.11 -40.79 4.76
N CYS A 593 -25.72 -40.12 5.85
CA CYS A 593 -25.41 -40.75 7.14
C CYS A 593 -26.62 -41.55 7.65
N SER A 594 -27.81 -40.95 7.62
CA SER A 594 -29.05 -41.58 8.12
C SER A 594 -29.53 -42.77 7.28
N ILE A 595 -29.40 -42.69 5.95
CA ILE A 595 -29.77 -43.78 5.03
C ILE A 595 -28.74 -44.91 5.11
N SER A 596 -27.47 -44.58 5.28
CA SER A 596 -26.38 -45.56 5.39
C SER A 596 -26.25 -46.16 6.79
N ASN A 597 -27.06 -45.73 7.76
CA ASN A 597 -27.02 -46.19 9.15
C ASN A 597 -25.64 -45.96 9.83
N ILE A 598 -25.00 -44.83 9.54
CA ILE A 598 -23.66 -44.47 10.03
C ILE A 598 -23.69 -43.09 10.67
N SER A 599 -23.20 -42.98 11.91
CA SER A 599 -22.96 -41.69 12.56
C SER A 599 -21.50 -41.25 12.39
N ILE A 600 -21.26 -39.93 12.42
CA ILE A 600 -19.92 -39.35 12.35
C ILE A 600 -19.60 -38.65 13.66
N LEU A 601 -18.47 -38.99 14.28
CA LEU A 601 -17.90 -38.28 15.42
C LEU A 601 -16.56 -37.66 15.01
N ALA A 602 -16.52 -36.33 14.90
CA ALA A 602 -15.33 -35.57 14.53
C ALA A 602 -14.77 -34.82 15.75
N LEU A 603 -13.68 -35.33 16.32
CA LEU A 603 -12.98 -34.74 17.45
C LEU A 603 -11.96 -33.70 16.97
N THR A 604 -12.31 -32.43 17.13
CA THR A 604 -11.40 -31.30 16.88
C THR A 604 -10.36 -31.16 18.00
N HIS A 605 -10.76 -31.51 19.22
CA HIS A 605 -9.94 -31.50 20.42
C HIS A 605 -10.12 -32.82 21.19
N PRO A 606 -9.27 -33.12 22.18
CA PRO A 606 -9.39 -34.34 22.97
C PRO A 606 -10.77 -34.57 23.60
N LEU A 607 -11.40 -33.52 24.13
CA LEU A 607 -12.70 -33.59 24.81
C LEU A 607 -13.82 -32.84 24.09
N HIS A 608 -13.59 -32.33 22.88
CA HIS A 608 -14.56 -31.50 22.18
C HIS A 608 -14.58 -31.82 20.68
N GLY A 609 -15.76 -31.79 20.09
CA GLY A 609 -15.94 -32.09 18.68
C GLY A 609 -17.37 -31.88 18.19
N TYR A 610 -17.66 -32.48 17.05
CA TYR A 610 -18.96 -32.45 16.40
C TYR A 610 -19.47 -33.87 16.18
N TYR A 611 -20.76 -34.08 16.34
CA TYR A 611 -21.43 -35.36 16.14
C TYR A 611 -22.61 -35.21 15.18
N ILE A 612 -22.63 -36.07 14.16
CA ILE A 612 -23.76 -36.24 13.24
C ILE A 612 -24.39 -37.59 13.54
N HIS A 613 -25.65 -37.56 13.93
CA HIS A 613 -26.45 -38.74 14.20
C HIS A 613 -27.05 -39.29 12.90
N GLY A 614 -26.58 -40.48 12.49
CA GLY A 614 -27.04 -41.16 11.29
C GLY A 614 -27.60 -42.56 11.57
N ARG A 615 -28.11 -42.84 12.78
CA ARG A 615 -28.81 -44.10 13.04
C ARG A 615 -30.10 -44.10 12.23
N SER A 616 -30.29 -45.12 11.41
CA SER A 616 -31.51 -45.26 10.61
C SER A 616 -32.71 -45.58 11.50
N VAL A 617 -33.88 -45.09 11.11
CA VAL A 617 -35.18 -45.44 11.72
C VAL A 617 -35.68 -46.80 11.22
N HIS A 618 -35.01 -47.37 10.22
CA HIS A 618 -35.29 -48.67 9.63
C HIS A 618 -34.36 -49.74 10.19
N ASP A 619 -34.83 -50.99 10.17
CA ASP A 619 -34.10 -52.12 10.76
C ASP A 619 -32.78 -52.43 10.05
N GLN A 620 -32.65 -52.08 8.77
CA GLN A 620 -31.52 -52.43 7.89
C GLN A 620 -31.28 -51.33 6.86
N ALA A 621 -30.02 -50.94 6.66
CA ALA A 621 -29.63 -50.07 5.54
C ALA A 621 -29.30 -50.87 4.27
N ASP A 622 -28.68 -52.04 4.42
CA ASP A 622 -28.28 -52.93 3.32
C ASP A 622 -29.51 -53.68 2.78
N THR A 623 -30.29 -53.03 1.91
CA THR A 623 -31.53 -53.58 1.36
C THR A 623 -31.66 -53.41 -0.16
N ASP A 624 -32.49 -54.25 -0.78
CA ASP A 624 -32.84 -54.11 -2.20
C ASP A 624 -33.58 -52.80 -2.48
N MET A 625 -33.45 -52.31 -3.72
CA MET A 625 -34.07 -51.06 -4.19
C MET A 625 -35.58 -50.96 -3.90
N ILE A 626 -36.31 -52.08 -3.97
CA ILE A 626 -37.76 -52.10 -3.69
C ILE A 626 -38.04 -51.78 -2.22
N ARG A 627 -37.26 -52.34 -1.30
CA ARG A 627 -37.41 -52.15 0.14
C ARG A 627 -36.95 -50.76 0.55
N MET A 628 -35.87 -50.26 -0.03
CA MET A 628 -35.43 -48.87 0.13
C MET A 628 -36.51 -47.87 -0.30
N ASN A 629 -37.20 -48.12 -1.43
CA ASN A 629 -38.31 -47.24 -1.84
C ASN A 629 -39.48 -47.30 -0.84
N GLN A 630 -39.79 -48.46 -0.27
CA GLN A 630 -40.81 -48.58 0.77
C GLN A 630 -40.44 -47.81 2.05
N TYR A 631 -39.16 -47.81 2.44
CA TYR A 631 -38.64 -47.02 3.55
C TYR A 631 -38.85 -45.53 3.33
N LEU A 632 -38.42 -45.00 2.17
CA LEU A 632 -38.63 -43.60 1.80
C LEU A 632 -40.11 -43.21 1.74
N HIS A 633 -40.98 -44.12 1.27
CA HIS A 633 -42.43 -43.90 1.29
C HIS A 633 -42.99 -43.81 2.71
N ARG A 634 -42.55 -44.67 3.64
CA ARG A 634 -42.99 -44.62 5.04
C ARG A 634 -42.49 -43.38 5.76
N GLU A 635 -41.26 -42.94 5.49
CA GLU A 635 -40.74 -41.67 6.02
C GLU A 635 -41.55 -40.48 5.49
N ARG A 636 -41.87 -40.45 4.19
CA ARG A 636 -42.71 -39.40 3.60
C ARG A 636 -44.10 -39.31 4.24
N GLU A 637 -44.69 -40.46 4.57
CA GLU A 637 -46.00 -40.53 5.21
C GLU A 637 -45.95 -40.38 6.74
N ASN A 638 -44.77 -40.09 7.32
CA ASN A 638 -44.53 -40.01 8.77
C ASN A 638 -45.00 -41.27 9.54
N LEU A 639 -44.86 -42.44 8.92
CA LEU A 639 -45.21 -43.75 9.50
C LEU A 639 -44.05 -44.37 10.29
N CYS A 640 -42.94 -43.67 10.41
CA CYS A 640 -41.74 -44.07 11.15
C CYS A 640 -41.36 -43.02 12.19
N GLY A 641 -40.47 -43.38 13.12
CA GLY A 641 -39.89 -42.42 14.06
C GLY A 641 -39.10 -41.32 13.34
N THR A 642 -38.78 -40.25 14.05
CA THR A 642 -37.91 -39.18 13.54
C THR A 642 -36.44 -39.64 13.57
N ARG A 643 -35.60 -39.10 12.67
CA ARG A 643 -34.19 -39.48 12.51
C ARG A 643 -33.23 -38.90 13.57
N GLY A 644 -33.71 -38.08 14.50
CA GLY A 644 -32.87 -37.43 15.50
C GLY A 644 -32.45 -38.36 16.65
N LEU A 645 -31.44 -37.93 17.41
CA LEU A 645 -30.92 -38.70 18.56
C LEU A 645 -31.94 -38.77 19.70
N GLU A 646 -32.75 -37.72 19.87
CA GLU A 646 -33.81 -37.65 20.88
C GLU A 646 -35.14 -38.17 20.32
N ALA A 647 -35.89 -38.90 21.14
CA ALA A 647 -37.19 -39.42 20.76
C ALA A 647 -38.16 -38.27 20.38
N GLY A 648 -38.61 -38.26 19.13
CA GLY A 648 -39.52 -37.25 18.58
C GLY A 648 -38.85 -35.97 18.06
N SER A 649 -37.51 -35.86 18.13
CA SER A 649 -36.75 -34.78 17.49
C SER A 649 -36.25 -35.20 16.11
N GLY A 650 -36.25 -34.25 15.16
CA GLY A 650 -35.63 -34.43 13.84
C GLY A 650 -34.17 -33.97 13.77
N LEU A 651 -33.63 -33.40 14.85
CA LEU A 651 -32.28 -32.84 14.86
C LEU A 651 -31.22 -33.94 14.87
N GLN A 652 -30.24 -33.84 13.97
CA GLN A 652 -29.18 -34.85 13.81
C GLN A 652 -27.78 -34.31 14.11
N THR A 653 -27.62 -33.00 14.28
CA THR A 653 -26.32 -32.32 14.43
C THR A 653 -26.12 -31.81 15.86
N TYR A 654 -24.97 -32.15 16.45
CA TYR A 654 -24.65 -31.82 17.83
C TYR A 654 -23.20 -31.37 17.99
N ILE A 655 -22.96 -30.37 18.84
CA ILE A 655 -21.63 -30.08 19.39
C ILE A 655 -21.44 -30.95 20.62
N VAL A 656 -20.33 -31.67 20.72
CA VAL A 656 -20.10 -32.61 21.83
C VAL A 656 -18.95 -32.16 22.70
N ASN A 657 -19.21 -32.10 24.00
CA ASN A 657 -18.22 -31.98 25.05
C ASN A 657 -18.19 -33.29 25.85
N LEU A 658 -17.06 -33.97 25.84
CA LEU A 658 -16.92 -35.34 26.33
C LEU A 658 -16.28 -35.36 27.72
N PRO A 659 -16.69 -36.29 28.60
CA PRO A 659 -16.11 -36.41 29.93
C PRO A 659 -14.69 -37.00 29.86
N LYS A 660 -13.86 -36.72 30.87
CA LYS A 660 -12.47 -37.22 30.90
C LYS A 660 -12.40 -38.75 30.87
N ALA A 661 -13.34 -39.41 31.55
CA ALA A 661 -13.46 -40.87 31.56
C ALA A 661 -13.69 -41.47 30.16
N PHE A 662 -14.46 -40.79 29.30
CA PHE A 662 -14.63 -41.19 27.90
C PHE A 662 -13.29 -41.17 27.18
N ARG A 663 -12.51 -40.09 27.35
CA ARG A 663 -11.24 -39.92 26.64
C ARG A 663 -10.18 -40.93 27.07
N GLU A 664 -10.09 -41.25 28.35
CA GLU A 664 -9.18 -42.27 28.86
C GLU A 664 -9.48 -43.65 28.24
N GLN A 665 -10.76 -44.02 28.16
CA GLN A 665 -11.18 -45.28 27.53
C GLN A 665 -10.95 -45.27 26.02
N PHE A 666 -11.22 -44.13 25.38
CA PHE A 666 -11.02 -43.91 23.95
C PHE A 666 -9.54 -44.01 23.54
N ASP A 667 -8.65 -43.35 24.28
CA ASP A 667 -7.21 -43.38 24.04
C ASP A 667 -6.63 -44.76 24.32
N ALA A 668 -7.07 -45.45 25.38
CA ALA A 668 -6.65 -46.82 25.65
C ALA A 668 -7.01 -47.77 24.50
N ALA A 669 -8.23 -47.66 23.96
CA ALA A 669 -8.66 -48.46 22.81
C ALA A 669 -7.91 -48.09 21.51
N SER A 670 -7.66 -46.80 21.29
CA SER A 670 -6.97 -46.29 20.09
C SER A 670 -5.47 -46.61 20.08
N GLN A 671 -4.79 -46.56 21.23
CA GLN A 671 -3.36 -46.88 21.34
C GLN A 671 -3.06 -48.35 21.05
N VAL A 672 -3.97 -49.26 21.45
CA VAL A 672 -3.86 -50.68 21.08
C VAL A 672 -3.88 -50.82 19.55
N LEU A 673 -4.78 -50.09 18.88
CA LEU A 673 -4.88 -50.09 17.43
C LEU A 673 -3.65 -49.47 16.74
N GLU A 674 -3.15 -48.32 17.21
CA GLU A 674 -1.98 -47.62 16.64
C GLU A 674 -0.70 -48.46 16.80
N ASN A 675 -0.47 -49.11 17.95
CA ASN A 675 0.67 -49.99 18.17
C ASN A 675 0.66 -51.23 17.24
N ASP A 676 -0.52 -51.78 16.97
CA ASP A 676 -0.68 -52.90 16.04
C ASP A 676 -0.40 -52.47 14.58
N ILE A 677 -0.66 -51.20 14.24
CA ILE A 677 -0.34 -50.60 12.93
C ILE A 677 1.16 -50.28 12.81
N GLU A 678 1.84 -49.74 13.82
CA GLU A 678 3.29 -49.49 13.72
C GLU A 678 4.12 -50.78 13.61
N GLN A 679 3.62 -51.89 14.17
CA GLN A 679 4.21 -53.21 13.95
C GLN A 679 4.03 -53.69 12.49
N LEU A 680 2.99 -53.25 11.78
CA LEU A 680 2.75 -53.53 10.36
C LEU A 680 3.86 -52.92 9.47
N ASP A 681 4.21 -51.66 9.69
CA ASP A 681 5.19 -50.92 8.86
C ASP A 681 6.64 -51.42 9.04
N LYS A 682 6.96 -52.04 10.18
CA LYS A 682 8.28 -52.61 10.46
C LYS A 682 8.47 -54.04 9.92
N HIS A 683 7.38 -54.76 9.59
CA HIS A 683 7.40 -56.16 9.19
C HIS A 683 7.13 -56.42 7.69
N THR A 684 7.11 -55.39 6.85
CA THR A 684 6.91 -55.45 5.38
C THR A 684 8.08 -56.05 4.59
N ALA A 685 8.73 -57.10 5.12
CA ALA A 685 9.77 -57.85 4.43
C ALA A 685 9.41 -59.32 4.15
N ASP A 686 8.34 -59.91 4.71
CA ASP A 686 7.96 -61.29 4.36
C ASP A 686 6.47 -61.62 4.56
N HIS A 687 5.90 -62.27 3.54
CA HIS A 687 4.65 -63.06 3.50
C HIS A 687 3.25 -62.38 3.59
N PHE A 688 2.39 -62.71 2.60
CA PHE A 688 0.99 -62.29 2.43
C PHE A 688 0.04 -62.73 3.55
N ASP A 689 0.35 -63.85 4.24
CA ASP A 689 -0.43 -64.34 5.38
C ASP A 689 -0.23 -63.46 6.63
N ALA A 690 0.93 -62.82 6.79
CA ALA A 690 1.19 -61.88 7.87
C ALA A 690 0.35 -60.59 7.69
N THR A 691 0.20 -60.13 6.45
CA THR A 691 -0.65 -58.98 6.12
C THR A 691 -2.13 -59.27 6.40
N THR A 692 -2.62 -60.45 6.04
CA THR A 692 -4.02 -60.85 6.27
C THR A 692 -4.35 -61.01 7.76
N THR A 693 -3.48 -61.68 8.53
CA THR A 693 -3.66 -61.85 9.97
C THR A 693 -3.56 -60.53 10.75
N ASN A 694 -2.75 -59.58 10.28
CA ASN A 694 -2.64 -58.26 10.89
C ASN A 694 -3.80 -57.32 10.51
N ILE A 695 -4.31 -57.35 9.27
CA ILE A 695 -5.56 -56.65 8.89
C ILE A 695 -6.73 -57.13 9.75
N GLN A 696 -6.78 -58.42 10.05
CA GLN A 696 -7.81 -58.98 10.92
C GLN A 696 -7.72 -58.45 12.36
N LYS A 697 -6.53 -58.13 12.88
CA LYS A 697 -6.37 -57.49 14.20
C LYS A 697 -6.85 -56.03 14.16
N ILE A 698 -6.50 -55.27 13.14
CA ILE A 698 -6.96 -53.89 12.95
C ILE A 698 -8.49 -53.84 12.86
N ALA A 699 -9.09 -54.75 12.08
CA ALA A 699 -10.55 -54.85 11.96
C ALA A 699 -11.22 -55.16 13.31
N LYS A 700 -10.65 -56.08 14.11
CA LYS A 700 -11.14 -56.37 15.46
C LYS A 700 -11.01 -55.18 16.42
N GLY A 701 -9.91 -54.43 16.34
CA GLY A 701 -9.74 -53.20 17.13
C GLY A 701 -10.77 -52.13 16.76
N HIS A 702 -11.04 -51.96 15.46
CA HIS A 702 -12.10 -51.07 14.99
C HIS A 702 -13.49 -51.52 15.46
N GLU A 703 -13.80 -52.81 15.41
CA GLU A 703 -15.06 -53.36 15.92
C GLU A 703 -15.24 -53.12 17.43
N GLN A 704 -14.17 -53.28 18.22
CA GLN A 704 -14.19 -52.97 19.65
C GLN A 704 -14.47 -51.49 19.91
N LEU A 705 -13.83 -50.60 19.16
CA LEU A 705 -14.04 -49.16 19.25
C LEU A 705 -15.46 -48.76 18.84
N ASN A 706 -15.99 -49.33 17.75
CA ASN A 706 -17.35 -49.11 17.30
C ASN A 706 -18.38 -49.53 18.38
N ASN A 707 -18.20 -50.73 18.95
CA ASN A 707 -19.05 -51.23 20.03
C ASN A 707 -18.98 -50.34 21.30
N PHE A 708 -17.81 -49.80 21.62
CA PHE A 708 -17.66 -48.84 22.70
C PHE A 708 -18.44 -47.55 22.43
N LEU A 709 -18.31 -46.98 21.24
CA LEU A 709 -19.01 -45.74 20.85
C LEU A 709 -20.53 -45.93 20.80
N ILE A 710 -21.03 -47.05 20.29
CA ILE A 710 -22.45 -47.41 20.32
C ILE A 710 -22.97 -47.43 21.75
N LYS A 711 -22.27 -48.13 22.66
CA LYS A 711 -22.66 -48.21 24.08
C LYS A 711 -22.65 -46.85 24.77
N PHE A 712 -21.69 -45.99 24.42
CA PHE A 712 -21.62 -44.63 24.94
C PHE A 712 -22.82 -43.79 24.49
N ILE A 713 -23.13 -43.79 23.19
CA ILE A 713 -24.26 -43.01 22.64
C ILE A 713 -25.60 -43.52 23.16
N GLU A 714 -25.78 -44.82 23.39
CA GLU A 714 -27.00 -45.42 23.95
C GLU A 714 -27.16 -45.29 25.48
N HIS A 715 -26.34 -44.47 26.16
CA HIS A 715 -26.34 -44.31 27.63
C HIS A 715 -26.09 -45.64 28.40
N ASN A 716 -25.46 -46.62 27.73
CA ASN A 716 -25.20 -47.96 28.28
C ASN A 716 -23.82 -48.10 28.94
N ASN A 717 -23.09 -46.98 29.12
CA ASN A 717 -21.80 -46.94 29.82
C ASN A 717 -21.89 -46.11 31.10
N PRO A 718 -21.96 -46.71 32.31
CA PRO A 718 -22.13 -45.98 33.55
C PRO A 718 -20.91 -45.15 33.97
N GLN A 719 -19.75 -45.35 33.33
CA GLN A 719 -18.52 -44.62 33.65
C GLN A 719 -18.35 -43.32 32.85
N ALA A 720 -19.07 -43.18 31.74
CA ALA A 720 -19.02 -42.02 30.86
C ALA A 720 -20.42 -41.77 30.30
N ASP A 721 -21.11 -40.78 30.86
CA ASP A 721 -22.48 -40.43 30.49
C ASP A 721 -22.55 -38.98 29.97
N TYR A 722 -23.63 -38.62 29.27
CA TYR A 722 -23.83 -37.28 28.71
C TYR A 722 -25.29 -36.81 28.77
N ILE A 723 -25.46 -35.49 28.81
CA ILE A 723 -26.76 -34.80 28.80
C ILE A 723 -26.89 -33.98 27.52
N ILE A 724 -28.11 -33.82 27.01
CA ILE A 724 -28.41 -32.97 25.86
C ILE A 724 -28.98 -31.64 26.35
N ASN A 725 -28.35 -30.52 25.97
CA ASN A 725 -28.75 -29.16 26.36
C ASN A 725 -28.80 -28.22 25.16
N ASP A 726 -29.48 -27.08 25.33
CA ASP A 726 -29.45 -25.98 24.39
C ASP A 726 -28.30 -25.02 24.70
N THR A 727 -27.70 -24.44 23.66
CA THR A 727 -26.67 -23.41 23.80
C THR A 727 -27.28 -22.09 24.24
N SER A 728 -26.63 -21.44 25.19
CA SER A 728 -26.93 -20.04 25.46
C SER A 728 -26.32 -19.16 24.35
N LEU A 729 -27.02 -18.08 23.97
CA LEU A 729 -26.52 -17.09 23.01
C LEU A 729 -25.07 -16.60 23.26
N PRO A 730 -24.63 -16.29 24.50
CA PRO A 730 -23.26 -15.86 24.73
C PRO A 730 -22.21 -16.97 24.52
N GLU A 731 -22.55 -18.24 24.74
CA GLU A 731 -21.66 -19.37 24.45
C GLU A 731 -21.46 -19.53 22.94
N LEU A 732 -22.55 -19.38 22.17
CA LEU A 732 -22.51 -19.45 20.71
C LEU A 732 -21.72 -18.29 20.10
N LEU A 733 -21.88 -17.07 20.62
CA LEU A 733 -21.27 -15.87 20.03
C LEU A 733 -19.77 -15.75 20.33
N CYS A 734 -19.34 -16.23 21.51
CA CYS A 734 -17.94 -16.16 21.92
C CYS A 734 -17.16 -17.48 21.69
N ASP A 735 -17.81 -18.57 21.27
CA ASP A 735 -17.25 -19.91 21.16
C ASP A 735 -16.58 -20.39 22.48
N ILE A 736 -17.33 -20.25 23.58
CA ILE A 736 -16.88 -20.62 24.94
C ILE A 736 -17.91 -21.57 25.56
N GLU A 737 -17.47 -22.61 26.26
CA GLU A 737 -18.35 -23.39 27.13
C GLU A 737 -18.34 -22.83 28.57
N PHE A 738 -19.50 -22.48 29.15
CA PHE A 738 -19.59 -22.17 30.58
C PHE A 738 -19.80 -23.43 31.43
N THR A 739 -20.48 -24.44 30.90
CA THR A 739 -20.71 -25.71 31.61
C THR A 739 -19.42 -26.50 31.81
N ASP A 740 -19.19 -27.04 33.01
CA ASP A 740 -18.10 -27.99 33.26
C ASP A 740 -18.53 -29.40 32.86
N SER A 741 -17.92 -29.94 31.80
CA SER A 741 -18.21 -31.27 31.26
C SER A 741 -17.20 -32.34 31.70
N SER A 742 -16.38 -32.06 32.73
CA SER A 742 -15.32 -32.98 33.17
C SER A 742 -15.85 -34.33 33.67
N HIS A 743 -17.01 -34.32 34.35
CA HIS A 743 -17.65 -35.50 34.94
C HIS A 743 -18.77 -36.08 34.07
N VAL A 744 -19.62 -35.23 33.49
CA VAL A 744 -20.74 -35.62 32.63
C VAL A 744 -20.60 -34.85 31.32
N GLY A 745 -20.67 -35.55 30.20
CA GLY A 745 -20.62 -34.94 28.87
C GLY A 745 -21.82 -34.05 28.60
N ASN A 746 -21.68 -33.16 27.62
CA ASN A 746 -22.74 -32.25 27.19
C ASN A 746 -22.84 -32.25 25.67
N PHE A 747 -24.01 -32.62 25.13
CA PHE A 747 -24.35 -32.59 23.72
C PHE A 747 -25.25 -31.38 23.49
N ILE A 748 -24.76 -30.44 22.70
CA ILE A 748 -25.43 -29.18 22.43
C ILE A 748 -26.12 -29.27 21.07
N ARG A 749 -27.40 -28.90 21.01
CA ARG A 749 -28.18 -28.86 19.77
C ARG A 749 -27.63 -27.80 18.80
N LEU A 750 -27.44 -28.18 17.53
CA LEU A 750 -26.97 -27.28 16.47
C LEU A 750 -27.97 -27.29 15.31
N GLU A 751 -28.87 -26.30 15.28
CA GLU A 751 -29.90 -26.12 14.23
C GLU A 751 -29.34 -25.60 12.90
#